data_AF-A0A3G8GZZ6-F1
#
_entry.id   AF-A0A3G8GZZ6-F1
#
_cell.length_a   1.000
_cell.length_b   1.000
_cell.length_c   1.000
_cell.angle_alpha   90.00
_cell.angle_beta   90.00
_cell.angle_gamma   90.00
#
_symmetry.space_group_name_H-M   'P 1'
#
loop_
_entity.id
_entity.type
_entity.pdbx_description
1 polymer ?
#
loop_
_entity_poly.entity_id
_entity_poly.type
_entity_poly.pdbx_seq_one_letter_code
_entity_poly.pdbx_strand_id
1 'polypeptide(L)'
;MDRRQFLKWGSFVTVTVATTGLAGCGGDDPTTPPTTPATPPATDPGNTFTFQQGVASGDPRPDSVMLWTRVTGGNGSQPVNVQLQVSTQADFGTMVVNSTLSALPDWDYTIRNKVTGLAAGTTYYYRFVAGSQTSPAGRTRTAPAAGTPLSQLRFAFITCQDWSVNHWAGMEELLGQELDFVVHMGDYIYETVGAAFQTGKVEGRHARLTLPNGTASADGTYATTIDDYRYLYKAYRSDPRLQALHARFPVIGIWDDHEFSDDCWQDHQTYTASDDLDPRTARRRAASQAWFEFMPADVSFDRADPSFRNIQIYRAFTFGNLATLVMTDERLYRADHVIPEQAAGSSIGSRYFVPKATLAGLEASKVTAAGGALTPVSILGDTQRAWWQQQMAGAATTWKLWGNEVSLLRMQIDGTQAIAALLAAGLVKANGALAPLQPAMTAALVTDLTTAKGDGTYPTPAYAALKALLQANAGIPGATFDAAIQPVLNAALPSVALLDKYILNADQWDGYNAERKALMAFLKSQNIANVVALTGDIHAFFAGPVMDDYDAATPVPVMVDLVTAGLSSNSFQSYFRSVVDSDPAFQAAAPLIYTTDGAGTVTNTFNTTLTTFNPWLKYVNTDAQGYAVVTLTATKLSCSFHKLKPLVDGAAPAQPATESVKVVEVAAGVPAVTVV
;
A
#
# COMPACT_ATOMS: atom_id res chain seq x y z
N MET A 1 -13.42 -24.88 20.72
CA MET A 1 -11.98 -24.53 20.80
C MET A 1 -11.28 -25.59 21.61
N ASP A 2 -10.39 -26.36 20.99
CA ASP A 2 -9.63 -27.40 21.69
C ASP A 2 -8.58 -26.74 22.61
N ARG A 3 -8.69 -27.01 23.92
CA ARG A 3 -7.76 -26.54 24.96
C ARG A 3 -6.31 -26.94 24.65
N ARG A 4 -6.08 -28.02 23.91
CA ARG A 4 -4.73 -28.45 23.49
C ARG A 4 -4.16 -27.67 22.32
N GLN A 5 -5.00 -27.05 21.49
CA GLN A 5 -4.52 -26.06 20.52
C GLN A 5 -4.20 -24.74 21.23
N PHE A 6 -5.04 -24.22 22.12
CA PHE A 6 -4.75 -22.96 22.83
C PHE A 6 -3.41 -22.96 23.61
N LEU A 7 -3.02 -24.09 24.20
CA LEU A 7 -1.75 -24.23 24.95
C LEU A 7 -0.50 -24.41 24.06
N LYS A 8 -0.65 -24.73 22.78
CA LYS A 8 0.48 -24.89 21.84
C LYS A 8 0.83 -23.61 21.07
N TRP A 9 -0.05 -22.61 21.10
CA TRP A 9 0.21 -21.25 20.60
C TRP A 9 0.85 -20.34 21.68
N GLY A 10 0.99 -20.87 22.90
CA GLY A 10 1.28 -20.12 24.11
C GLY A 10 2.77 -20.01 24.40
N SER A 11 3.38 -18.90 23.98
CA SER A 11 4.43 -18.26 24.79
C SER A 11 4.65 -16.77 24.48
N PHE A 12 4.10 -16.23 23.39
CA PHE A 12 4.40 -14.86 22.96
C PHE A 12 3.22 -13.89 23.00
N VAL A 13 2.02 -14.27 22.51
CA VAL A 13 0.82 -13.44 22.67
C VAL A 13 0.18 -13.77 24.01
N THR A 14 0.12 -12.80 24.91
CA THR A 14 -0.55 -12.94 26.21
C THR A 14 -1.98 -12.38 26.14
N VAL A 15 -2.89 -12.91 26.95
CA VAL A 15 -4.27 -12.43 27.05
C VAL A 15 -4.55 -12.02 28.48
N THR A 16 -5.02 -10.80 28.69
CA THR A 16 -5.44 -10.29 29.99
C THR A 16 -6.89 -9.85 29.92
N VAL A 17 -7.66 -10.10 30.97
CA VAL A 17 -9.06 -9.67 31.06
C VAL A 17 -9.14 -8.41 31.92
N ALA A 18 -9.77 -7.37 31.40
CA ALA A 18 -10.09 -6.17 32.17
C ALA A 18 -11.19 -6.49 33.20
N THR A 19 -10.95 -6.13 34.47
CA THR A 19 -11.91 -6.34 35.55
C THR A 19 -12.39 -5.01 36.09
N THR A 20 -13.70 -4.79 36.09
CA THR A 20 -14.31 -3.62 36.73
C THR A 20 -14.70 -3.96 38.17
N GLY A 21 -13.86 -3.61 39.14
CA GLY A 21 -14.26 -3.47 40.54
C GLY A 21 -14.34 -4.75 41.38
N LEU A 22 -13.21 -5.11 41.99
CA LEU A 22 -13.02 -5.11 43.45
C LEU A 22 -11.53 -5.42 43.66
N ALA A 23 -10.79 -4.47 44.22
CA ALA A 23 -9.54 -4.82 44.88
C ALA A 23 -9.92 -5.72 46.05
N GLY A 24 -9.95 -7.03 45.81
CA GLY A 24 -10.13 -8.02 46.86
C GLY A 24 -8.92 -7.91 47.79
N CYS A 25 -9.12 -7.29 48.95
CA CYS A 25 -8.29 -7.60 50.11
C CYS A 25 -8.44 -9.10 50.34
N GLY A 26 -7.42 -9.88 50.00
CA GLY A 26 -7.41 -11.32 50.22
C GLY A 26 -7.64 -11.63 51.70
N GLY A 27 -8.78 -12.23 52.01
CA GLY A 27 -9.00 -12.89 53.28
C GLY A 27 -8.43 -14.30 53.19
N ASP A 28 -7.45 -14.58 54.05
CA ASP A 28 -6.84 -15.90 54.20
C ASP A 28 -7.86 -16.92 54.73
N ASP A 29 -8.00 -18.05 54.04
CA ASP A 29 -8.71 -19.25 54.53
C ASP A 29 -7.71 -20.43 54.56
N PRO A 30 -7.43 -21.06 55.72
CA PRO A 30 -6.14 -21.73 55.96
C PRO A 30 -6.11 -23.24 55.63
N THR A 31 -6.81 -23.73 54.60
CA THR A 31 -6.96 -25.19 54.42
C THR A 31 -6.59 -25.78 53.05
N THR A 32 -5.81 -25.06 52.23
CA THR A 32 -5.22 -25.66 51.01
C THR A 32 -3.71 -25.41 50.96
N PRO A 33 -2.85 -26.44 50.76
CA PRO A 33 -1.42 -26.21 50.57
C PRO A 33 -1.21 -25.38 49.30
N PRO A 34 -0.53 -24.22 49.36
CA PRO A 34 -0.24 -23.44 48.18
C PRO A 34 0.79 -24.18 47.34
N THR A 35 0.48 -24.43 46.07
CA THR A 35 1.53 -24.57 45.06
C THR A 35 2.32 -23.27 45.06
N THR A 36 3.60 -23.35 45.41
CA THR A 36 4.52 -22.22 45.45
C THR A 36 4.42 -21.41 44.16
N PRO A 37 4.12 -20.10 44.23
CA PRO A 37 4.45 -19.20 43.13
C PRO A 37 5.95 -19.35 42.89
N ALA A 38 6.34 -19.60 41.63
CA ALA A 38 7.75 -19.53 41.27
C ALA A 38 8.30 -18.20 41.77
N THR A 39 9.33 -18.27 42.61
CA THR A 39 10.04 -17.10 43.12
C THR A 39 10.40 -16.21 41.92
N PRO A 40 10.04 -14.91 41.91
CA PRO A 40 10.44 -14.05 40.82
C PRO A 40 11.97 -14.05 40.72
N PRO A 41 12.55 -14.20 39.52
CA PRO A 41 13.97 -13.93 39.34
C PRO A 41 14.25 -12.52 39.86
N ALA A 42 15.36 -12.37 40.59
CA ALA A 42 15.79 -11.11 41.16
C ALA A 42 15.71 -10.00 40.10
N THR A 43 15.23 -8.82 40.50
CA THR A 43 15.40 -7.58 39.75
C THR A 43 16.88 -7.46 39.38
N ASP A 44 17.22 -7.61 38.10
CA ASP A 44 18.60 -7.51 37.61
C ASP A 44 19.12 -6.10 37.93
N PRO A 45 19.98 -5.92 38.95
CA PRO A 45 20.31 -4.61 39.47
C PRO A 45 21.31 -3.85 38.59
N GLY A 46 21.73 -4.43 37.45
CA GLY A 46 22.69 -3.84 36.53
C GLY A 46 22.13 -3.26 35.23
N ASN A 47 20.88 -3.58 34.85
CA ASN A 47 20.31 -3.18 33.56
C ASN A 47 19.25 -2.08 33.70
N THR A 48 19.54 -0.89 33.16
CA THR A 48 18.54 0.18 33.03
C THR A 48 17.62 -0.12 31.85
N PHE A 49 16.40 -0.60 32.13
CA PHE A 49 15.41 -0.86 31.09
C PHE A 49 14.89 0.44 30.45
N THR A 50 14.59 0.42 29.15
CA THR A 50 13.97 1.56 28.46
C THR A 50 12.97 1.09 27.40
N PHE A 51 12.14 2.00 26.90
CA PHE A 51 11.12 1.73 25.88
C PHE A 51 11.40 2.54 24.61
N GLN A 52 12.56 2.31 23.99
CA GLN A 52 13.10 3.13 22.88
C GLN A 52 12.21 3.13 21.63
N GLN A 53 11.40 2.10 21.41
CA GLN A 53 10.45 2.01 20.29
C GLN A 53 9.04 2.44 20.69
N GLY A 54 8.85 2.99 21.90
CA GLY A 54 7.57 3.46 22.41
C GLY A 54 6.56 2.35 22.70
N VAL A 55 5.28 2.72 22.59
CA VAL A 55 4.13 1.85 22.82
C VAL A 55 3.18 1.92 21.64
N ALA A 56 2.36 0.90 21.43
CA ALA A 56 1.34 0.92 20.40
C ALA A 56 0.09 0.14 20.80
N SER A 57 -1.02 0.47 20.15
CA SER A 57 -2.24 -0.32 20.21
C SER A 57 -2.77 -0.58 18.80
N GLY A 58 -3.55 -1.64 18.63
CA GLY A 58 -4.07 -1.99 17.32
C GLY A 58 -5.24 -2.95 17.36
N ASP A 59 -5.79 -3.18 16.17
CA ASP A 59 -6.91 -4.08 15.92
C ASP A 59 -8.08 -3.93 16.91
N PRO A 60 -8.67 -2.72 17.01
CA PRO A 60 -9.72 -2.47 17.98
C PRO A 60 -10.96 -3.30 17.67
N ARG A 61 -11.46 -3.99 18.70
CA ARG A 61 -12.72 -4.75 18.73
C ARG A 61 -13.67 -4.13 19.75
N PRO A 62 -14.96 -4.50 19.74
CA PRO A 62 -15.91 -4.01 20.74
C PRO A 62 -15.50 -4.27 22.19
N ASP A 63 -14.79 -5.37 22.44
CA ASP A 63 -14.44 -5.80 23.80
C ASP A 63 -12.93 -5.94 24.01
N SER A 64 -12.11 -5.60 23.02
CA SER A 64 -10.68 -5.88 23.05
C SER A 64 -9.83 -4.97 22.19
N VAL A 65 -8.55 -4.88 22.55
CA VAL A 65 -7.48 -4.23 21.78
C VAL A 65 -6.18 -5.01 21.95
N MET A 66 -5.31 -4.96 20.95
CA MET A 66 -3.92 -5.37 21.09
C MET A 66 -3.09 -4.23 21.67
N LEU A 67 -2.27 -4.51 22.67
CA LEU A 67 -1.28 -3.58 23.22
C LEU A 67 0.13 -4.13 22.96
N TRP A 68 1.05 -3.22 22.62
CA TRP A 68 2.40 -3.54 22.19
C TRP A 68 3.44 -2.63 22.83
N THR A 69 4.61 -3.19 23.15
CA THR A 69 5.85 -2.43 23.39
C THR A 69 7.08 -3.32 23.15
N ARG A 70 8.28 -2.74 23.18
CA ARG A 70 9.56 -3.46 23.21
C ARG A 70 10.42 -2.94 24.36
N VAL A 71 10.97 -3.86 25.15
CA VAL A 71 11.90 -3.52 26.24
C VAL A 71 13.34 -3.54 25.72
N THR A 72 14.05 -2.43 25.90
CA THR A 72 15.50 -2.35 25.69
C THR A 72 16.21 -2.52 27.03
N GLY A 73 17.41 -3.12 27.03
CA GLY A 73 18.21 -3.37 28.23
C GLY A 73 18.12 -4.81 28.76
N GLY A 74 17.49 -5.73 28.03
CA GLY A 74 17.59 -7.16 28.33
C GLY A 74 19.00 -7.71 28.11
N ASN A 75 19.36 -8.79 28.81
CA ASN A 75 20.68 -9.42 28.74
C ASN A 75 20.84 -10.45 27.60
N GLY A 76 19.81 -10.60 26.75
CA GLY A 76 19.79 -11.52 25.61
C GLY A 76 19.54 -12.99 25.97
N SER A 77 19.39 -13.35 27.24
CA SER A 77 19.25 -14.75 27.67
C SER A 77 18.09 -15.02 28.63
N GLN A 78 17.69 -14.03 29.43
CA GLN A 78 16.62 -14.17 30.42
C GLN A 78 15.39 -13.33 30.05
N PRO A 79 14.17 -13.79 30.38
CA PRO A 79 12.96 -12.96 30.30
C PRO A 79 13.06 -11.69 31.15
N VAL A 80 12.41 -10.62 30.70
CA VAL A 80 12.21 -9.39 31.49
C VAL A 80 10.76 -9.32 31.95
N ASN A 81 10.55 -9.18 33.26
CA ASN A 81 9.21 -8.96 33.82
C ASN A 81 8.75 -7.53 33.54
N VAL A 82 7.54 -7.39 33.00
CA VAL A 82 6.95 -6.10 32.64
C VAL A 82 5.53 -6.03 33.17
N GLN A 83 5.23 -5.05 33.99
CA GLN A 83 3.86 -4.80 34.45
C GLN A 83 3.11 -4.00 33.40
N LEU A 84 2.05 -4.58 32.84
CA LEU A 84 1.06 -3.90 32.02
C LEU A 84 0.00 -3.28 32.92
N GLN A 85 -0.22 -1.98 32.77
CA GLN A 85 -1.30 -1.24 33.42
C GLN A 85 -2.23 -0.66 32.36
N VAL A 86 -3.54 -0.87 32.52
CA VAL A 86 -4.59 -0.28 31.68
C VAL A 86 -5.60 0.42 32.59
N SER A 87 -6.00 1.64 32.22
CA SER A 87 -6.83 2.52 33.02
C SER A 87 -7.92 3.18 32.19
N THR A 88 -9.05 3.50 32.82
CA THR A 88 -10.09 4.36 32.22
C THR A 88 -9.76 5.84 32.29
N GLN A 89 -8.75 6.22 33.07
CA GLN A 89 -8.29 7.59 33.31
C GLN A 89 -6.82 7.78 32.94
N ALA A 90 -6.48 8.95 32.39
CA ALA A 90 -5.13 9.26 31.89
C ALA A 90 -4.07 9.32 33.00
N ASP A 91 -4.48 9.61 34.24
CA ASP A 91 -3.63 9.64 35.43
C ASP A 91 -3.39 8.26 36.05
N PHE A 92 -3.98 7.21 35.46
CA PHE A 92 -3.96 5.84 35.98
C PHE A 92 -4.65 5.66 37.35
N GLY A 93 -5.55 6.57 37.74
CA GLY A 93 -6.30 6.50 38.99
C GLY A 93 -7.37 5.40 39.06
N THR A 94 -7.76 4.80 37.93
CA THR A 94 -8.71 3.69 37.87
C THR A 94 -8.21 2.60 36.92
N MET A 95 -7.35 1.73 37.44
CA MET A 95 -6.81 0.60 36.69
C MET A 95 -7.85 -0.52 36.54
N VAL A 96 -8.03 -0.98 35.30
CA VAL A 96 -8.83 -2.15 34.94
C VAL A 96 -7.97 -3.38 34.61
N VAL A 97 -6.67 -3.17 34.35
CA VAL A 97 -5.64 -4.22 34.25
C VAL A 97 -4.41 -3.76 35.02
N ASN A 98 -3.83 -4.67 35.80
CA ASN A 98 -2.51 -4.53 36.41
C ASN A 98 -1.87 -5.92 36.47
N SER A 99 -1.15 -6.32 35.42
CA SER A 99 -0.72 -7.71 35.23
C SER A 99 0.77 -7.76 34.86
N THR A 100 1.47 -8.77 35.38
CA THR A 100 2.88 -9.00 35.02
C THR A 100 2.95 -9.89 33.79
N LEU A 101 3.65 -9.42 32.77
CA LEU A 101 3.95 -10.10 31.52
C LEU A 101 5.46 -10.39 31.47
N SER A 102 5.87 -11.27 30.54
CA SER A 102 7.28 -11.60 30.31
C SER A 102 7.68 -11.24 28.89
N ALA A 103 8.58 -10.28 28.74
CA ALA A 103 9.24 -10.00 27.47
C ALA A 103 10.38 -11.02 27.26
N LEU A 104 10.33 -11.77 26.17
CA LEU A 104 11.24 -12.90 25.92
C LEU A 104 12.36 -12.53 24.93
N PRO A 105 13.61 -13.00 25.14
CA PRO A 105 14.73 -12.74 24.23
C PRO A 105 14.49 -13.25 22.81
N ASP A 106 13.86 -14.43 22.69
CA ASP A 106 13.54 -15.07 21.40
C ASP A 106 12.68 -14.21 20.47
N TRP A 107 11.98 -13.21 21.03
CA TRP A 107 11.07 -12.30 20.34
C TRP A 107 11.53 -10.84 20.44
N ASP A 108 12.85 -10.64 20.55
CA ASP A 108 13.50 -9.33 20.68
C ASP A 108 12.92 -8.48 21.82
N TYR A 109 12.50 -9.13 22.92
CA TYR A 109 11.88 -8.50 24.08
C TYR A 109 10.65 -7.63 23.75
N THR A 110 9.96 -7.95 22.66
CA THR A 110 8.64 -7.38 22.36
C THR A 110 7.57 -8.00 23.26
N ILE A 111 6.53 -7.23 23.54
CA ILE A 111 5.31 -7.68 24.22
C ILE A 111 4.15 -7.44 23.26
N ARG A 112 3.32 -8.47 23.08
CA ARG A 112 2.03 -8.38 22.41
C ARG A 112 0.97 -8.97 23.32
N ASN A 113 0.09 -8.12 23.83
CA ASN A 113 -0.93 -8.52 24.77
C ASN A 113 -2.33 -8.11 24.28
N LYS A 114 -3.21 -9.10 24.11
CA LYS A 114 -4.62 -8.86 23.85
C LYS A 114 -5.33 -8.58 25.18
N VAL A 115 -5.87 -7.38 25.34
CA VAL A 115 -6.72 -7.04 26.48
C VAL A 115 -8.16 -7.27 26.08
N THR A 116 -8.88 -8.13 26.80
CA THR A 116 -10.31 -8.44 26.56
C THR A 116 -11.20 -7.98 27.71
N GLY A 117 -12.52 -8.01 27.54
CA GLY A 117 -13.47 -7.60 28.58
C GLY A 117 -13.58 -6.08 28.74
N LEU A 118 -13.13 -5.32 27.75
CA LEU A 118 -13.26 -3.86 27.72
C LEU A 118 -14.68 -3.46 27.29
N ALA A 119 -15.09 -2.25 27.66
CA ALA A 119 -16.34 -1.67 27.17
C ALA A 119 -16.16 -1.19 25.72
N ALA A 120 -17.20 -1.31 24.90
CA ALA A 120 -17.19 -0.87 23.50
C ALA A 120 -17.15 0.66 23.34
N GLY A 121 -16.57 1.14 22.24
CA GLY A 121 -16.50 2.56 21.90
C GLY A 121 -15.76 3.45 22.91
N THR A 122 -14.98 2.85 23.81
CA THR A 122 -14.46 3.49 25.03
C THR A 122 -12.96 3.77 24.90
N THR A 123 -12.54 4.93 25.38
CA THR A 123 -11.11 5.30 25.44
C THR A 123 -10.47 4.69 26.69
N TYR A 124 -9.30 4.09 26.52
CA TYR A 124 -8.45 3.59 27.61
C TYR A 124 -7.04 4.15 27.49
N TYR A 125 -6.35 4.21 28.62
CA TYR A 125 -4.95 4.58 28.73
C TYR A 125 -4.14 3.39 29.20
N TYR A 126 -2.93 3.21 28.67
CA TYR A 126 -2.10 2.06 29.01
C TYR A 126 -0.63 2.45 29.12
N ARG A 127 0.12 1.71 29.95
CA ARG A 127 1.58 1.85 30.07
C ARG A 127 2.21 0.54 30.51
N PHE A 128 3.51 0.44 30.30
CA PHE A 128 4.34 -0.68 30.69
C PHE A 128 5.37 -0.23 31.71
N VAL A 129 5.66 -1.07 32.71
CA VAL A 129 6.65 -0.79 33.75
C VAL A 129 7.63 -1.96 33.84
N ALA A 130 8.92 -1.70 33.64
CA ALA A 130 10.00 -2.68 33.75
C ALA A 130 11.04 -2.15 34.76
N GLY A 131 11.23 -2.86 35.88
CA GLY A 131 12.04 -2.35 36.99
C GLY A 131 11.51 -1.01 37.50
N SER A 132 12.36 0.04 37.52
CA SER A 132 11.97 1.41 37.91
C SER A 132 11.48 2.27 36.74
N GLN A 133 11.43 1.73 35.52
CA GLN A 133 11.25 2.49 34.30
C GLN A 133 9.83 2.31 33.77
N THR A 134 9.20 3.41 33.39
CA THR A 134 7.83 3.46 32.87
C THR A 134 7.86 3.91 31.42
N SER A 135 7.11 3.23 30.55
CA SER A 135 6.96 3.62 29.16
C SER A 135 6.24 4.97 29.04
N PRO A 136 6.30 5.64 27.87
CA PRO A 136 5.29 6.63 27.53
C PRO A 136 3.88 6.04 27.73
N ALA A 137 2.94 6.87 28.18
CA ALA A 137 1.54 6.48 28.27
C ALA A 137 0.94 6.47 26.87
N GLY A 138 0.27 5.37 26.52
CA GLY A 138 -0.52 5.25 25.31
C GLY A 138 -2.01 5.49 25.60
N ARG A 139 -2.73 5.90 24.56
CA ARG A 139 -4.19 6.00 24.48
C ARG A 139 -4.68 5.05 23.38
N THR A 140 -5.79 4.38 23.64
CA THR A 140 -6.45 3.51 22.66
C THR A 140 -7.96 3.66 22.74
N ARG A 141 -8.68 3.13 21.76
CA ARG A 141 -10.14 3.14 21.71
C ARG A 141 -10.66 1.79 21.19
N THR A 142 -11.57 1.16 21.92
CA THR A 142 -12.29 -0.02 21.44
C THR A 142 -13.29 0.35 20.34
N ALA A 143 -13.54 -0.57 19.42
CA ALA A 143 -14.54 -0.35 18.37
C ALA A 143 -15.96 -0.21 19.00
N PRO A 144 -16.89 0.52 18.39
CA PRO A 144 -18.29 0.47 18.80
C PRO A 144 -18.88 -0.93 18.55
N ALA A 145 -19.79 -1.38 19.41
CA ALA A 145 -20.44 -2.68 19.26
C ALA A 145 -21.24 -2.75 17.94
N ALA A 146 -21.29 -3.92 17.31
CA ALA A 146 -22.02 -4.11 16.07
C ALA A 146 -23.49 -3.67 16.22
N GLY A 147 -24.00 -2.94 15.22
CA GLY A 147 -25.36 -2.41 15.22
C GLY A 147 -25.56 -1.12 16.03
N THR A 148 -24.58 -0.66 16.82
CA THR A 148 -24.66 0.67 17.45
C THR A 148 -24.75 1.77 16.39
N PRO A 149 -25.77 2.64 16.44
CA PRO A 149 -25.88 3.76 15.50
C PRO A 149 -24.70 4.73 15.65
N LEU A 150 -23.97 4.98 14.57
CA LEU A 150 -22.92 5.99 14.52
C LEU A 150 -23.30 7.10 13.54
N SER A 151 -23.18 8.36 13.98
CA SER A 151 -23.32 9.51 13.09
C SER A 151 -22.11 9.67 12.17
N GLN A 152 -20.92 9.26 12.65
CA GLN A 152 -19.67 9.41 11.94
C GLN A 152 -18.64 8.35 12.36
N LEU A 153 -17.73 8.04 11.45
CA LEU A 153 -16.42 7.43 11.72
C LEU A 153 -15.34 8.30 11.04
N ARG A 154 -14.21 8.56 11.71
CA ARG A 154 -13.11 9.34 11.13
C ARG A 154 -11.78 8.63 11.34
N PHE A 155 -11.03 8.40 10.28
CA PHE A 155 -9.75 7.70 10.33
C PHE A 155 -8.78 8.27 9.29
N ALA A 156 -7.50 8.06 9.49
CA ALA A 156 -6.48 8.27 8.46
C ALA A 156 -6.09 6.92 7.85
N PHE A 157 -5.69 6.91 6.59
CA PHE A 157 -4.97 5.78 6.03
C PHE A 157 -3.68 6.25 5.35
N ILE A 158 -2.59 5.56 5.68
CA ILE A 158 -1.20 5.87 5.31
C ILE A 158 -0.51 4.62 4.76
N THR A 159 0.57 4.82 4.03
CA THR A 159 1.35 3.75 3.36
C THR A 159 2.75 4.27 3.04
N CYS A 160 3.66 3.38 2.65
CA CYS A 160 4.92 3.69 1.96
C CYS A 160 5.69 4.85 2.61
N GLN A 161 6.24 4.54 3.79
CA GLN A 161 6.99 5.47 4.63
C GLN A 161 8.49 5.17 4.57
N ASP A 162 9.10 5.14 3.38
CA ASP A 162 10.54 4.89 3.24
C ASP A 162 11.36 5.83 4.14
N TRP A 163 12.22 5.25 4.99
CA TRP A 163 13.14 5.94 5.87
C TRP A 163 14.22 6.71 5.08
N SER A 164 14.53 6.25 3.87
CA SER A 164 15.59 6.80 3.04
C SER A 164 15.11 7.93 2.13
N VAL A 165 13.83 8.31 2.20
CA VAL A 165 13.22 9.28 1.31
C VAL A 165 12.33 10.24 2.09
N ASN A 166 12.42 11.51 1.70
CA ASN A 166 11.64 12.62 2.20
C ASN A 166 11.66 12.76 3.74
N HIS A 167 10.50 13.03 4.35
CA HIS A 167 10.31 13.33 5.77
C HIS A 167 8.93 12.84 6.22
N TRP A 168 8.71 12.67 7.53
CA TRP A 168 7.41 12.19 8.06
C TRP A 168 6.58 13.27 8.79
N ALA A 169 6.78 14.55 8.47
CA ALA A 169 6.10 15.67 9.16
C ALA A 169 4.56 15.64 9.08
N GLY A 170 3.99 14.93 8.09
CA GLY A 170 2.55 14.68 8.03
C GLY A 170 2.00 13.91 9.24
N MET A 171 2.82 13.07 9.89
CA MET A 171 2.42 12.40 11.13
C MET A 171 2.15 13.38 12.27
N GLU A 172 2.85 14.52 12.33
CA GLU A 172 2.62 15.56 13.34
C GLU A 172 1.26 16.24 13.14
N GLU A 173 0.82 16.42 11.89
CA GLU A 173 -0.52 16.93 11.59
C GLU A 173 -1.61 15.92 11.96
N LEU A 174 -1.38 14.62 11.70
CA LEU A 174 -2.29 13.55 12.11
C LEU A 174 -2.47 13.50 13.63
N LEU A 175 -1.44 13.83 14.41
CA LEU A 175 -1.57 13.97 15.86
C LEU A 175 -2.50 15.13 16.26
N GLY A 176 -2.72 16.13 15.42
CA GLY A 176 -3.70 17.19 15.66
C GLY A 176 -5.16 16.77 15.39
N GLN A 177 -5.38 15.59 14.80
CA GLN A 177 -6.70 15.12 14.39
C GLN A 177 -7.40 14.30 15.49
N GLU A 178 -8.73 14.36 15.48
CA GLU A 178 -9.57 13.44 16.26
C GLU A 178 -9.95 12.24 15.38
N LEU A 179 -9.10 11.21 15.41
CA LEU A 179 -9.27 9.96 14.67
C LEU A 179 -9.72 8.84 15.60
N ASP A 180 -10.59 7.97 15.11
CA ASP A 180 -11.00 6.73 15.77
C ASP A 180 -9.91 5.66 15.69
N PHE A 181 -9.20 5.60 14.56
CA PHE A 181 -8.05 4.73 14.31
C PHE A 181 -7.22 5.24 13.12
N VAL A 182 -6.08 4.60 12.87
CA VAL A 182 -5.27 4.75 11.65
C VAL A 182 -5.20 3.40 10.93
N VAL A 183 -5.31 3.41 9.60
CA VAL A 183 -5.04 2.24 8.74
C VAL A 183 -3.66 2.40 8.13
N HIS A 184 -2.82 1.36 8.19
CA HIS A 184 -1.54 1.32 7.47
C HIS A 184 -1.63 0.27 6.36
N MET A 185 -1.47 0.70 5.11
CA MET A 185 -1.75 -0.12 3.92
C MET A 185 -0.56 -0.94 3.40
N GLY A 186 0.61 -0.82 4.03
CA GLY A 186 1.80 -1.59 3.69
C GLY A 186 3.01 -0.70 3.54
N ASP A 187 4.17 -1.29 3.30
CA ASP A 187 5.47 -0.61 3.24
C ASP A 187 5.75 0.22 4.49
N TYR A 188 5.48 -0.40 5.65
CA TYR A 188 5.84 0.13 6.95
C TYR A 188 7.37 0.21 7.10
N ILE A 189 8.07 -0.75 6.51
CA ILE A 189 9.52 -0.76 6.32
C ILE A 189 9.86 -0.95 4.84
N TYR A 190 11.08 -0.60 4.46
CA TYR A 190 11.71 -1.02 3.21
C TYR A 190 12.85 -1.98 3.53
N GLU A 191 12.93 -3.10 2.83
CA GLU A 191 13.92 -4.14 3.04
C GLU A 191 15.29 -3.79 2.45
N THR A 192 15.36 -2.79 1.57
CA THR A 192 16.59 -2.34 0.90
C THR A 192 17.22 -1.11 1.54
N VAL A 193 18.53 -0.97 1.34
CA VAL A 193 19.31 0.22 1.67
C VAL A 193 20.15 0.62 0.46
N GLY A 194 19.87 1.80 -0.07
CA GLY A 194 20.60 2.38 -1.20
C GLY A 194 20.22 1.81 -2.57
N ALA A 195 18.98 1.30 -2.71
CA ALA A 195 18.45 0.90 -4.02
C ALA A 195 18.21 2.11 -4.92
N ALA A 196 18.21 1.90 -6.24
CA ALA A 196 18.10 2.96 -7.24
C ALA A 196 16.75 3.68 -7.20
N PHE A 197 15.72 3.06 -6.62
CA PHE A 197 14.44 3.73 -6.37
C PHE A 197 14.49 4.66 -5.14
N GLN A 198 15.51 4.57 -4.29
CA GLN A 198 15.70 5.39 -3.07
C GLN A 198 16.55 6.64 -3.33
N THR A 199 16.21 7.39 -4.39
CA THR A 199 16.99 8.53 -4.89
C THR A 199 16.63 9.89 -4.29
N GLY A 200 15.61 9.96 -3.44
CA GLY A 200 15.13 11.25 -2.92
C GLY A 200 16.04 11.82 -1.84
N LYS A 201 15.86 13.10 -1.52
CA LYS A 201 16.49 13.70 -0.34
C LYS A 201 15.84 13.10 0.90
N VAL A 202 16.62 12.93 1.96
CA VAL A 202 16.18 12.39 3.26
C VAL A 202 16.36 13.42 4.37
N GLU A 203 15.43 13.45 5.33
CA GLU A 203 15.52 14.30 6.51
C GLU A 203 16.71 13.90 7.38
N GLY A 204 17.49 14.87 7.89
CA GLY A 204 18.67 14.59 8.71
C GLY A 204 18.41 13.80 10.00
N ARG A 205 17.14 13.67 10.41
CA ARG A 205 16.71 12.81 11.53
C ARG A 205 16.72 11.32 11.18
N HIS A 206 16.60 10.97 9.89
CA HIS A 206 16.66 9.60 9.41
C HIS A 206 18.10 9.27 9.03
N ALA A 207 18.87 8.79 10.01
CA ALA A 207 20.24 8.38 9.79
C ALA A 207 20.32 7.23 8.79
N ARG A 208 21.36 7.22 7.93
CA ARG A 208 21.55 6.14 6.95
C ARG A 208 21.54 4.77 7.63
N LEU A 209 20.72 3.87 7.09
CA LEU A 209 20.59 2.51 7.59
C LEU A 209 21.84 1.66 7.26
N THR A 210 22.11 0.66 8.08
CA THR A 210 23.16 -0.34 7.86
C THR A 210 22.67 -1.68 8.38
N LEU A 211 22.35 -2.58 7.46
CA LEU A 211 21.82 -3.90 7.78
C LEU A 211 22.91 -4.77 8.45
N PRO A 212 22.62 -5.42 9.59
CA PRO A 212 23.58 -6.27 10.30
C PRO A 212 24.18 -7.41 9.45
N ASN A 213 23.35 -8.07 8.65
CA ASN A 213 23.67 -9.25 7.83
C ASN A 213 23.17 -9.11 6.38
N GLY A 214 22.97 -7.88 5.91
CA GLY A 214 22.37 -7.61 4.61
C GLY A 214 23.12 -8.26 3.44
N THR A 215 22.39 -8.65 2.40
CA THR A 215 22.96 -9.20 1.17
C THR A 215 23.15 -8.07 0.15
N ALA A 216 24.37 -7.92 -0.36
CA ALA A 216 24.67 -6.94 -1.40
C ALA A 216 24.12 -7.39 -2.76
N SER A 217 23.58 -6.45 -3.54
CA SER A 217 23.14 -6.64 -4.91
C SER A 217 23.77 -5.56 -5.81
N ALA A 218 23.49 -5.60 -7.12
CA ALA A 218 23.85 -4.51 -8.03
C ALA A 218 23.11 -3.20 -7.71
N ASP A 219 21.99 -3.29 -7.00
CA ASP A 219 21.08 -2.20 -6.67
C ASP A 219 21.01 -1.97 -5.15
N GLY A 220 22.16 -1.95 -4.48
CA GLY A 220 22.27 -1.68 -3.04
C GLY A 220 22.41 -2.94 -2.18
N THR A 221 21.75 -2.98 -1.04
CA THR A 221 21.81 -4.10 -0.08
C THR A 221 20.43 -4.37 0.50
N TYR A 222 20.04 -5.64 0.65
CA TYR A 222 18.71 -6.00 1.15
C TYR A 222 18.74 -6.92 2.38
N ALA A 223 17.71 -6.80 3.23
CA ALA A 223 17.54 -7.56 4.45
C ALA A 223 17.31 -9.05 4.16
N THR A 224 18.04 -9.93 4.85
CA THR A 224 18.00 -11.38 4.57
C THR A 224 17.67 -12.20 5.81
N THR A 225 18.09 -11.74 6.98
CA THR A 225 17.97 -12.46 8.25
C THR A 225 16.93 -11.82 9.17
N ILE A 226 16.48 -12.55 10.19
CA ILE A 226 15.58 -12.01 11.22
C ILE A 226 16.18 -10.77 11.91
N ASP A 227 17.50 -10.73 12.09
CA ASP A 227 18.17 -9.60 12.71
C ASP A 227 18.16 -8.34 11.81
N ASP A 228 18.19 -8.52 10.49
CA ASP A 228 18.02 -7.41 9.54
C ASP A 228 16.62 -6.81 9.61
N TYR A 229 15.58 -7.66 9.55
CA TYR A 229 14.21 -7.17 9.62
C TYR A 229 13.90 -6.55 11.00
N ARG A 230 14.38 -7.14 12.10
CA ARG A 230 14.29 -6.52 13.43
C ARG A 230 15.00 -5.17 13.48
N TYR A 231 16.18 -5.07 12.87
CA TYR A 231 16.91 -3.80 12.78
C TYR A 231 16.08 -2.73 12.06
N LEU A 232 15.48 -3.06 10.92
CA LEU A 232 14.61 -2.15 10.16
C LEU A 232 13.43 -1.67 11.01
N TYR A 233 12.66 -2.57 11.62
CA TYR A 233 11.54 -2.17 12.48
C TYR A 233 11.98 -1.30 13.67
N LYS A 234 13.12 -1.62 14.30
CA LYS A 234 13.68 -0.80 15.39
C LYS A 234 14.09 0.58 14.93
N ALA A 235 14.69 0.70 13.74
CA ALA A 235 15.09 1.96 13.15
C ALA A 235 13.86 2.81 12.82
N TYR A 236 12.90 2.28 12.08
CA TYR A 236 11.68 3.01 11.72
C TYR A 236 10.90 3.47 12.95
N ARG A 237 10.69 2.56 13.93
CA ARG A 237 10.03 2.89 15.20
C ARG A 237 10.86 3.77 16.13
N SER A 238 12.08 4.16 15.77
CA SER A 238 12.84 5.15 16.53
C SER A 238 12.43 6.60 16.24
N ASP A 239 11.68 6.86 15.16
CA ASP A 239 11.19 8.21 14.89
C ASP A 239 10.11 8.62 15.93
N PRO A 240 10.30 9.73 16.65
CA PRO A 240 9.35 10.16 17.69
C PRO A 240 7.95 10.48 17.15
N ARG A 241 7.81 10.85 15.86
CA ARG A 241 6.51 11.09 15.22
C ARG A 241 5.72 9.80 15.09
N LEU A 242 6.38 8.74 14.63
CA LEU A 242 5.77 7.42 14.48
C LEU A 242 5.41 6.82 15.85
N GLN A 243 6.28 7.00 16.85
CA GLN A 243 5.99 6.61 18.23
C GLN A 243 4.77 7.35 18.79
N ALA A 244 4.67 8.66 18.58
CA ALA A 244 3.55 9.46 19.06
C ALA A 244 2.23 9.05 18.38
N LEU A 245 2.26 8.73 17.08
CA LEU A 245 1.08 8.28 16.34
C LEU A 245 0.57 6.94 16.90
N HIS A 246 1.48 5.97 17.06
CA HIS A 246 1.18 4.66 17.67
C HIS A 246 0.71 4.76 19.13
N ALA A 247 1.25 5.71 19.89
CA ALA A 247 0.83 5.96 21.27
C ALA A 247 -0.55 6.62 21.34
N ARG A 248 -1.00 7.35 20.32
CA ARG A 248 -2.26 8.12 20.35
C ARG A 248 -3.46 7.36 19.79
N PHE A 249 -3.27 6.56 18.75
CA PHE A 249 -4.35 5.93 18.00
C PHE A 249 -4.16 4.41 17.90
N PRO A 250 -5.24 3.60 17.95
CA PRO A 250 -5.15 2.21 17.52
C PRO A 250 -4.87 2.15 16.01
N VAL A 251 -3.92 1.29 15.61
CA VAL A 251 -3.54 1.08 14.22
C VAL A 251 -4.07 -0.27 13.71
N ILE A 252 -4.70 -0.26 12.55
CA ILE A 252 -5.07 -1.46 11.78
C ILE A 252 -4.09 -1.55 10.61
N GLY A 253 -3.06 -2.39 10.76
CA GLY A 253 -2.00 -2.53 9.77
C GLY A 253 -2.09 -3.80 8.93
N ILE A 254 -1.78 -3.68 7.65
CA ILE A 254 -1.42 -4.80 6.77
C ILE A 254 0.03 -4.59 6.29
N TRP A 255 0.65 -5.59 5.67
CA TRP A 255 1.88 -5.40 4.90
C TRP A 255 1.56 -5.12 3.44
N ASP A 256 2.58 -4.76 2.69
CA ASP A 256 2.64 -4.95 1.26
C ASP A 256 3.90 -5.80 0.94
N ASP A 257 4.62 -5.50 -0.13
CA ASP A 257 5.78 -6.27 -0.59
C ASP A 257 7.06 -5.95 0.16
N HIS A 258 7.35 -4.68 0.46
CA HIS A 258 8.62 -4.26 1.07
C HIS A 258 8.82 -4.71 2.52
N GLU A 259 7.78 -5.24 3.18
CA GLU A 259 7.94 -6.03 4.40
C GLU A 259 8.76 -7.31 4.18
N PHE A 260 8.88 -7.79 2.94
CA PHE A 260 9.69 -8.94 2.53
C PHE A 260 10.67 -8.61 1.39
N SER A 261 10.16 -8.27 0.21
CA SER A 261 10.89 -7.98 -1.01
C SER A 261 9.98 -7.29 -2.01
N ASP A 262 10.48 -6.24 -2.66
CA ASP A 262 9.84 -5.53 -3.80
C ASP A 262 9.10 -6.49 -4.78
N ASP A 263 7.85 -6.17 -5.13
CA ASP A 263 6.92 -6.90 -6.02
C ASP A 263 6.88 -8.43 -5.81
N CYS A 264 7.07 -8.89 -4.57
CA CYS A 264 7.11 -10.31 -4.28
C CYS A 264 5.78 -11.02 -4.56
N TRP A 265 5.88 -12.32 -4.81
CA TRP A 265 4.76 -13.24 -4.74
C TRP A 265 5.13 -14.42 -3.84
N GLN A 266 4.25 -14.76 -2.89
CA GLN A 266 4.49 -15.84 -1.92
C GLN A 266 5.82 -15.65 -1.18
N ASP A 267 6.81 -16.50 -1.44
CA ASP A 267 8.15 -16.44 -0.88
C ASP A 267 9.25 -16.19 -1.93
N HIS A 268 8.88 -15.72 -3.13
CA HIS A 268 9.82 -15.34 -4.19
C HIS A 268 10.10 -13.83 -4.14
N GLN A 269 11.36 -13.49 -4.35
CA GLN A 269 11.82 -12.12 -4.61
C GLN A 269 11.88 -11.89 -6.13
N THR A 270 11.96 -10.64 -6.60
CA THR A 270 11.94 -10.31 -8.04
C THR A 270 13.06 -9.34 -8.44
N TYR A 271 14.25 -9.47 -7.82
CA TYR A 271 15.38 -8.59 -8.13
C TYR A 271 16.06 -8.94 -9.46
N THR A 272 15.92 -10.19 -9.91
CA THR A 272 16.45 -10.69 -11.18
C THR A 272 15.46 -11.62 -11.85
N ALA A 273 15.51 -11.71 -13.18
CA ALA A 273 14.65 -12.61 -13.96
C ALA A 273 14.83 -14.11 -13.62
N SER A 274 15.88 -14.49 -12.89
CA SER A 274 16.08 -15.86 -12.43
C SER A 274 15.47 -16.15 -11.05
N ASP A 275 15.06 -15.14 -10.29
CA ASP A 275 14.55 -15.35 -8.93
C ASP A 275 13.22 -16.12 -8.90
N ASP A 276 12.44 -16.11 -10.00
CA ASP A 276 11.21 -16.91 -10.17
C ASP A 276 11.42 -18.42 -9.96
N LEU A 277 12.66 -18.90 -10.07
CA LEU A 277 12.98 -20.33 -9.97
C LEU A 277 13.28 -20.80 -8.54
N ASP A 278 13.69 -19.89 -7.66
CA ASP A 278 14.25 -20.24 -6.36
C ASP A 278 13.51 -19.54 -5.21
N PRO A 279 12.64 -20.24 -4.46
CA PRO A 279 11.96 -19.66 -3.33
C PRO A 279 12.94 -19.23 -2.24
N ARG A 280 12.61 -18.14 -1.54
CA ARG A 280 13.36 -17.59 -0.40
C ARG A 280 12.60 -17.82 0.91
N THR A 281 12.05 -19.02 1.10
CA THR A 281 11.20 -19.39 2.24
C THR A 281 11.77 -18.97 3.60
N ALA A 282 13.07 -19.18 3.83
CA ALA A 282 13.72 -18.80 5.09
C ALA A 282 13.70 -17.28 5.34
N ARG A 283 13.96 -16.48 4.28
CA ARG A 283 13.90 -15.02 4.32
C ARG A 283 12.45 -14.54 4.51
N ARG A 284 11.48 -15.11 3.78
CA ARG A 284 10.05 -14.79 3.96
C ARG A 284 9.59 -15.05 5.38
N ARG A 285 9.98 -16.18 5.98
CA ARG A 285 9.66 -16.49 7.39
C ARG A 285 10.32 -15.53 8.38
N ALA A 286 11.55 -15.09 8.11
CA ALA A 286 12.21 -14.06 8.92
C ALA A 286 11.47 -12.72 8.87
N ALA A 287 11.08 -12.27 7.67
CA ALA A 287 10.24 -11.09 7.46
C ALA A 287 8.90 -11.20 8.22
N SER A 288 8.17 -12.31 8.02
CA SER A 288 6.88 -12.56 8.69
C SER A 288 6.99 -12.60 10.21
N GLN A 289 8.07 -13.19 10.75
CA GLN A 289 8.32 -13.18 12.19
C GLN A 289 8.57 -11.75 12.70
N ALA A 290 9.40 -10.95 12.03
CA ALA A 290 9.64 -9.57 12.43
C ALA A 290 8.37 -8.70 12.36
N TRP A 291 7.57 -8.84 11.30
CA TRP A 291 6.27 -8.16 11.21
C TRP A 291 5.37 -8.52 12.40
N PHE A 292 5.25 -9.83 12.69
CA PHE A 292 4.48 -10.32 13.82
C PHE A 292 5.02 -9.82 15.17
N GLU A 293 6.33 -9.63 15.31
CA GLU A 293 6.94 -9.08 16.53
C GLU A 293 6.64 -7.59 16.73
N PHE A 294 6.62 -6.78 15.67
CA PHE A 294 6.62 -5.32 15.76
C PHE A 294 5.28 -4.62 15.44
N MET A 295 4.32 -5.34 14.88
CA MET A 295 3.00 -4.81 14.55
C MET A 295 1.95 -5.18 15.62
N PRO A 296 1.11 -4.22 16.08
CA PRO A 296 0.08 -4.46 17.10
C PRO A 296 -1.19 -5.12 16.51
N ALA A 297 -1.02 -6.15 15.69
CA ALA A 297 -2.12 -6.87 15.02
C ALA A 297 -2.55 -8.11 15.82
N ASP A 298 -3.84 -8.46 15.80
CA ASP A 298 -4.42 -9.68 16.37
C ASP A 298 -4.54 -10.75 15.26
N VAL A 299 -3.43 -11.46 15.03
CA VAL A 299 -3.25 -12.37 13.89
C VAL A 299 -2.72 -13.73 14.34
N SER A 300 -2.87 -14.75 13.49
CA SER A 300 -2.31 -16.08 13.74
C SER A 300 -0.89 -16.21 13.16
N PHE A 301 0.03 -16.75 13.96
CA PHE A 301 1.40 -17.10 13.57
C PHE A 301 1.80 -18.43 14.22
N ASP A 302 2.31 -19.36 13.43
CA ASP A 302 2.87 -20.64 13.89
C ASP A 302 4.35 -20.71 13.54
N ARG A 303 5.23 -20.38 14.49
CA ARG A 303 6.69 -20.43 14.29
C ARG A 303 7.18 -21.83 13.89
N ALA A 304 6.47 -22.88 14.31
CA ALA A 304 6.87 -24.26 14.07
C ALA A 304 6.51 -24.76 12.66
N ASP A 305 5.55 -24.12 11.98
CA ASP A 305 5.26 -24.40 10.58
C ASP A 305 6.49 -24.00 9.72
N PRO A 306 7.12 -24.97 9.02
CA PRO A 306 8.28 -24.70 8.20
C PRO A 306 7.95 -23.97 6.88
N SER A 307 6.67 -23.88 6.49
CA SER A 307 6.22 -23.23 5.27
C SER A 307 6.27 -21.70 5.38
N PHE A 308 6.20 -21.01 4.23
CA PHE A 308 6.05 -19.55 4.21
C PHE A 308 4.64 -19.08 4.62
N ARG A 309 3.64 -19.98 4.65
CA ARG A 309 2.25 -19.67 5.05
C ARG A 309 2.03 -19.84 6.56
N ASN A 310 3.09 -19.67 7.33
CA ASN A 310 3.10 -19.82 8.78
C ASN A 310 2.45 -18.64 9.52
N ILE A 311 1.77 -17.75 8.80
CA ILE A 311 1.10 -16.55 9.29
C ILE A 311 -0.16 -16.27 8.45
N GLN A 312 -1.19 -15.71 9.07
CA GLN A 312 -2.38 -15.20 8.37
C GLN A 312 -2.74 -13.83 8.93
N ILE A 313 -2.68 -12.80 8.09
CA ILE A 313 -2.89 -11.41 8.54
C ILE A 313 -4.18 -10.77 8.03
N TYR A 314 -4.86 -11.33 7.04
CA TYR A 314 -6.15 -10.82 6.60
C TYR A 314 -7.23 -11.01 7.67
N ARG A 315 -8.10 -10.01 7.81
CA ARG A 315 -9.09 -9.92 8.90
C ARG A 315 -10.10 -8.81 8.64
N ALA A 316 -11.25 -8.87 9.33
CA ALA A 316 -12.32 -7.88 9.20
C ALA A 316 -12.67 -7.22 10.55
N PHE A 317 -13.18 -5.98 10.49
CA PHE A 317 -13.57 -5.15 11.63
C PHE A 317 -14.94 -4.54 11.39
N THR A 318 -15.75 -4.41 12.45
CA THR A 318 -17.08 -3.78 12.37
C THR A 318 -17.15 -2.62 13.35
N PHE A 319 -17.60 -1.46 12.85
CA PHE A 319 -17.76 -0.23 13.62
C PHE A 319 -19.23 0.18 13.64
N GLY A 320 -19.93 -0.21 14.70
CA GLY A 320 -21.34 0.12 14.84
C GLY A 320 -22.21 -0.50 13.75
N ASN A 321 -23.15 0.28 13.24
CA ASN A 321 -23.90 -0.02 12.02
C ASN A 321 -23.29 0.62 10.76
N LEU A 322 -22.22 1.41 10.91
CA LEU A 322 -21.78 2.33 9.86
C LEU A 322 -20.82 1.68 8.87
N ALA A 323 -19.80 0.95 9.34
CA ALA A 323 -18.77 0.41 8.47
C ALA A 323 -18.31 -0.99 8.87
N THR A 324 -18.04 -1.82 7.87
CA THR A 324 -17.21 -3.02 8.00
C THR A 324 -15.96 -2.79 7.17
N LEU A 325 -14.77 -2.93 7.77
CA LEU A 325 -13.48 -2.87 7.08
C LEU A 325 -12.96 -4.29 6.91
N VAL A 326 -12.75 -4.72 5.66
CA VAL A 326 -12.18 -6.02 5.30
C VAL A 326 -10.77 -5.79 4.79
N MET A 327 -9.76 -6.25 5.52
CA MET A 327 -8.35 -6.15 5.13
C MET A 327 -7.93 -7.46 4.44
N THR A 328 -7.42 -7.39 3.21
CA THR A 328 -6.84 -8.52 2.47
C THR A 328 -5.34 -8.62 2.68
N ASP A 329 -4.70 -9.59 2.04
CA ASP A 329 -3.26 -9.90 2.08
C ASP A 329 -2.93 -10.26 0.64
N GLU A 330 -2.39 -9.30 -0.08
CA GLU A 330 -2.27 -9.37 -1.54
C GLU A 330 -0.89 -9.87 -1.98
N ARG A 331 -0.04 -10.32 -1.05
CA ARG A 331 1.33 -10.80 -1.32
C ARG A 331 1.55 -12.25 -0.96
N LEU A 332 0.99 -12.75 0.15
CA LEU A 332 1.28 -14.11 0.61
C LEU A 332 0.58 -15.20 -0.22
N TYR A 333 -0.58 -14.87 -0.81
CA TYR A 333 -1.44 -15.82 -1.52
C TYR A 333 -1.48 -15.64 -3.02
N ARG A 334 -0.89 -14.55 -3.52
CA ARG A 334 -0.88 -14.27 -4.96
C ARG A 334 -0.09 -15.32 -5.72
N ALA A 335 -0.54 -15.61 -6.93
CA ALA A 335 0.28 -16.27 -7.93
C ALA A 335 1.43 -15.34 -8.33
N ASP A 336 2.41 -15.93 -9.00
CA ASP A 336 3.34 -15.18 -9.83
C ASP A 336 2.59 -14.29 -10.84
N HIS A 337 3.26 -13.24 -11.32
CA HIS A 337 2.74 -12.40 -12.39
C HIS A 337 2.32 -13.27 -13.58
N VAL A 338 1.28 -12.85 -14.29
CA VAL A 338 0.74 -13.64 -15.42
C VAL A 338 1.82 -13.92 -16.46
N ILE A 339 2.72 -12.99 -16.67
CA ILE A 339 3.95 -13.16 -17.45
C ILE A 339 5.11 -13.20 -16.45
N PRO A 340 5.71 -14.36 -16.16
CA PRO A 340 6.87 -14.44 -15.28
C PRO A 340 8.04 -13.61 -15.83
N GLU A 341 8.86 -13.04 -14.95
CA GLU A 341 10.03 -12.27 -15.37
C GLU A 341 11.01 -13.13 -16.13
N GLN A 342 11.18 -14.40 -15.73
CA GLN A 342 12.01 -15.35 -16.44
C GLN A 342 11.62 -15.46 -17.92
N ALA A 343 10.33 -15.40 -18.22
CA ALA A 343 9.81 -15.49 -19.58
C ALA A 343 9.98 -14.18 -20.37
N ALA A 344 9.88 -13.03 -19.69
CA ALA A 344 10.08 -11.71 -20.31
C ALA A 344 11.56 -11.31 -20.43
N GLY A 345 12.43 -11.86 -19.58
CA GLY A 345 13.84 -11.50 -19.43
C GLY A 345 14.09 -10.24 -18.58
N SER A 346 13.03 -9.57 -18.10
CA SER A 346 13.11 -8.38 -17.24
C SER A 346 11.75 -8.06 -16.62
N SER A 347 11.70 -7.08 -15.71
CA SER A 347 10.45 -6.51 -15.19
C SER A 347 9.63 -5.79 -16.25
N ILE A 348 10.27 -5.22 -17.28
CA ILE A 348 9.56 -4.66 -18.45
C ILE A 348 8.98 -5.79 -19.28
N GLY A 349 7.68 -5.70 -19.58
CA GLY A 349 6.92 -6.73 -20.29
C GLY A 349 6.40 -7.86 -19.40
N SER A 350 6.81 -7.91 -18.12
CA SER A 350 6.29 -8.82 -17.10
C SER A 350 5.42 -8.08 -16.08
N ARG A 351 6.02 -7.13 -15.35
CA ARG A 351 5.39 -6.29 -14.33
C ARG A 351 5.07 -4.89 -14.83
N TYR A 352 5.96 -4.29 -15.60
CA TYR A 352 5.84 -2.90 -16.03
C TYR A 352 5.73 -2.80 -17.54
N PHE A 353 4.93 -1.85 -18.02
CA PHE A 353 4.75 -1.58 -19.45
C PHE A 353 4.47 -2.85 -20.27
N VAL A 354 3.45 -3.58 -19.85
CA VAL A 354 3.11 -4.93 -20.36
C VAL A 354 2.16 -4.83 -21.56
N PRO A 355 2.46 -5.46 -22.71
CA PRO A 355 1.54 -5.49 -23.84
C PRO A 355 0.19 -6.12 -23.45
N LYS A 356 -0.88 -5.33 -23.55
CA LYS A 356 -2.20 -5.69 -23.02
C LYS A 356 -2.78 -6.94 -23.68
N ALA A 357 -2.62 -7.09 -24.99
CA ALA A 357 -3.12 -8.25 -25.72
C ALA A 357 -2.40 -9.55 -25.32
N THR A 358 -1.06 -9.49 -25.16
CA THR A 358 -0.25 -10.62 -24.69
C THR A 358 -0.66 -11.05 -23.28
N LEU A 359 -0.79 -10.08 -22.36
CA LEU A 359 -1.24 -10.33 -20.99
C LEU A 359 -2.60 -11.05 -20.96
N ALA A 360 -3.60 -10.51 -21.66
CA ALA A 360 -4.94 -11.09 -21.71
C ALA A 360 -4.95 -12.51 -22.31
N GLY A 361 -4.18 -12.75 -23.37
CA GLY A 361 -4.07 -14.07 -24.00
C GLY A 361 -3.43 -15.11 -23.08
N LEU A 362 -2.37 -14.74 -22.36
CA LEU A 362 -1.68 -15.63 -21.43
C LEU A 362 -2.52 -15.89 -20.17
N GLU A 363 -3.20 -14.88 -19.64
CA GLU A 363 -4.14 -15.02 -18.52
C GLU A 363 -5.24 -16.04 -18.87
N ALA A 364 -5.91 -15.85 -20.01
CA ALA A 364 -6.96 -16.76 -20.48
C ALA A 364 -6.44 -18.19 -20.71
N SER A 365 -5.20 -18.33 -21.21
CA SER A 365 -4.56 -19.62 -21.41
C SER A 365 -4.28 -20.32 -20.06
N LYS A 366 -3.75 -19.59 -19.07
CA LYS A 366 -3.52 -20.11 -17.71
C LYS A 366 -4.83 -20.57 -17.06
N VAL A 367 -5.89 -19.76 -17.14
CA VAL A 367 -7.22 -20.11 -16.60
C VAL A 367 -7.80 -21.35 -17.30
N THR A 368 -7.70 -21.43 -18.63
CA THR A 368 -8.18 -22.58 -19.40
C THR A 368 -7.41 -23.85 -19.03
N ALA A 369 -6.08 -23.77 -18.93
CA ALA A 369 -5.23 -24.89 -18.53
C ALA A 369 -5.56 -25.38 -17.10
N ALA A 370 -6.00 -24.49 -16.22
CA ALA A 370 -6.45 -24.82 -14.87
C ALA A 370 -7.95 -25.21 -14.79
N GLY A 371 -8.60 -25.51 -15.91
CA GLY A 371 -10.01 -25.94 -15.93
C GLY A 371 -11.00 -24.85 -15.49
N GLY A 372 -10.65 -23.58 -15.68
CA GLY A 372 -11.45 -22.42 -15.25
C GLY A 372 -11.14 -21.92 -13.84
N ALA A 373 -10.22 -22.56 -13.11
CA ALA A 373 -9.78 -22.06 -11.81
C ALA A 373 -8.94 -20.77 -11.95
N LEU A 374 -9.15 -19.83 -11.01
CA LEU A 374 -8.42 -18.56 -10.98
C LEU A 374 -7.08 -18.64 -10.24
N THR A 375 -6.82 -19.73 -9.50
CA THR A 375 -5.61 -19.91 -8.68
C THR A 375 -4.29 -19.50 -9.36
N PRO A 376 -4.04 -19.80 -10.65
CA PRO A 376 -2.78 -19.42 -11.32
C PRO A 376 -2.68 -17.94 -11.72
N VAL A 377 -3.75 -17.17 -11.55
CA VAL A 377 -3.88 -15.75 -11.94
C VAL A 377 -4.62 -14.99 -10.84
N SER A 378 -4.33 -15.34 -9.59
CA SER A 378 -5.00 -14.79 -8.42
C SER A 378 -4.05 -13.94 -7.57
N ILE A 379 -4.54 -12.84 -7.01
CA ILE A 379 -3.94 -12.07 -5.92
C ILE A 379 -4.33 -12.66 -4.56
N LEU A 380 -5.62 -12.92 -4.31
CA LEU A 380 -6.08 -13.34 -2.98
C LEU A 380 -5.88 -14.85 -2.72
N GLY A 381 -5.71 -15.63 -3.78
CA GLY A 381 -5.85 -17.08 -3.72
C GLY A 381 -7.28 -17.52 -3.36
N ASP A 382 -7.54 -18.82 -3.45
CA ASP A 382 -8.92 -19.33 -3.41
C ASP A 382 -9.60 -19.16 -2.05
N THR A 383 -8.88 -19.44 -0.96
CA THR A 383 -9.42 -19.40 0.40
C THR A 383 -9.77 -17.98 0.83
N GLN A 384 -8.86 -17.02 0.60
CA GLN A 384 -9.10 -15.64 1.00
C GLN A 384 -10.13 -14.97 0.10
N ARG A 385 -10.14 -15.25 -1.22
CA ARG A 385 -11.20 -14.78 -2.11
C ARG A 385 -12.59 -15.21 -1.62
N ALA A 386 -12.75 -16.49 -1.28
CA ALA A 386 -14.02 -17.00 -0.75
C ALA A 386 -14.38 -16.34 0.60
N TRP A 387 -13.38 -16.14 1.48
CA TRP A 387 -13.58 -15.43 2.74
C TRP A 387 -13.99 -13.97 2.51
N TRP A 388 -13.35 -13.25 1.59
CA TRP A 388 -13.70 -11.87 1.24
C TRP A 388 -15.13 -11.79 0.72
N GLN A 389 -15.53 -12.70 -0.17
CA GLN A 389 -16.89 -12.79 -0.68
C GLN A 389 -17.89 -12.98 0.47
N GLN A 390 -17.57 -13.86 1.42
CA GLN A 390 -18.40 -14.07 2.62
C GLN A 390 -18.48 -12.81 3.50
N GLN A 391 -17.37 -12.10 3.73
CA GLN A 391 -17.38 -10.86 4.52
C GLN A 391 -18.22 -9.77 3.84
N MET A 392 -18.04 -9.60 2.52
CA MET A 392 -18.79 -8.61 1.75
C MET A 392 -20.29 -8.94 1.73
N ALA A 393 -20.69 -10.19 1.50
CA ALA A 393 -22.11 -10.56 1.53
C ALA A 393 -22.72 -10.52 2.94
N GLY A 394 -21.94 -10.87 3.97
CA GLY A 394 -22.41 -10.94 5.35
C GLY A 394 -22.52 -9.59 6.07
N ALA A 395 -21.82 -8.56 5.58
CA ALA A 395 -21.79 -7.25 6.23
C ALA A 395 -23.08 -6.44 6.00
N ALA A 396 -23.85 -6.24 7.08
CA ALA A 396 -25.09 -5.44 7.10
C ALA A 396 -24.85 -3.93 7.36
N THR A 397 -23.61 -3.46 7.33
CA THR A 397 -23.24 -2.06 7.59
C THR A 397 -23.50 -1.16 6.38
N THR A 398 -23.71 0.13 6.65
CA THR A 398 -23.94 1.16 5.61
C THR A 398 -22.81 1.26 4.60
N TRP A 399 -21.57 0.98 5.02
CA TRP A 399 -20.39 0.93 4.17
C TRP A 399 -19.65 -0.39 4.35
N LYS A 400 -19.07 -0.86 3.25
CA LYS A 400 -18.05 -1.92 3.22
C LYS A 400 -16.77 -1.28 2.72
N LEU A 401 -15.77 -1.19 3.58
CA LEU A 401 -14.44 -0.72 3.23
C LEU A 401 -13.57 -1.92 2.94
N TRP A 402 -12.71 -1.81 1.93
CA TRP A 402 -11.74 -2.84 1.59
C TRP A 402 -10.33 -2.25 1.74
N GLY A 403 -9.58 -2.68 2.75
CA GLY A 403 -8.14 -2.40 2.78
C GLY A 403 -7.45 -3.33 1.80
N ASN A 404 -6.90 -2.74 0.74
CA ASN A 404 -6.42 -3.37 -0.48
C ASN A 404 -5.07 -2.76 -0.85
N GLU A 405 -3.99 -3.53 -0.85
CA GLU A 405 -2.62 -3.04 -0.97
C GLU A 405 -2.37 -2.33 -2.30
N VAL A 406 -2.72 -2.98 -3.43
CA VAL A 406 -2.41 -2.51 -4.80
C VAL A 406 -3.65 -2.04 -5.57
N SER A 407 -3.56 -1.02 -6.45
CA SER A 407 -4.78 -0.42 -7.01
C SER A 407 -5.62 -1.32 -7.92
N LEU A 408 -6.94 -1.14 -7.82
CA LEU A 408 -7.96 -1.75 -8.68
C LEU A 408 -8.23 -0.91 -9.93
N LEU A 409 -7.76 0.34 -9.97
CA LEU A 409 -8.00 1.28 -11.07
C LEU A 409 -7.11 0.95 -12.26
N ARG A 410 -7.72 0.69 -13.42
CA ARG A 410 -6.97 0.43 -14.64
C ARG A 410 -6.05 1.59 -15.01
N MET A 411 -4.78 1.30 -15.27
CA MET A 411 -3.77 2.19 -15.79
C MET A 411 -3.20 1.64 -17.09
N GLN A 412 -3.75 2.11 -18.20
CA GLN A 412 -3.30 1.76 -19.54
C GLN A 412 -2.90 2.99 -20.36
N ILE A 413 -2.14 2.74 -21.42
CA ILE A 413 -1.81 3.71 -22.46
C ILE A 413 -2.01 3.08 -23.84
N ASP A 414 -2.49 3.85 -24.80
CA ASP A 414 -2.43 3.49 -26.22
C ASP A 414 -1.22 4.17 -26.85
N GLY A 415 -0.16 3.39 -27.07
CA GLY A 415 1.10 3.91 -27.60
C GLY A 415 0.97 4.44 -29.02
N THR A 416 0.09 3.86 -29.85
CA THR A 416 -0.18 4.40 -31.20
C THR A 416 -0.77 5.80 -31.11
N GLN A 417 -1.77 6.00 -30.24
CA GLN A 417 -2.37 7.30 -30.02
C GLN A 417 -1.42 8.30 -29.37
N ALA A 418 -0.62 7.86 -28.38
CA ALA A 418 0.36 8.71 -27.72
C ALA A 418 1.45 9.19 -28.70
N ILE A 419 2.02 8.30 -29.51
CA ILE A 419 3.02 8.63 -30.52
C ILE A 419 2.44 9.55 -31.59
N ALA A 420 1.23 9.26 -32.08
CA ALA A 420 0.54 10.14 -33.03
C ALA A 420 0.35 11.56 -32.46
N ALA A 421 0.00 11.68 -31.18
CA ALA A 421 -0.17 12.97 -30.52
C ALA A 421 1.16 13.73 -30.38
N LEU A 422 2.26 13.04 -30.05
CA LEU A 422 3.60 13.62 -30.00
C LEU A 422 4.06 14.11 -31.37
N LEU A 423 3.87 13.33 -32.43
CA LEU A 423 4.18 13.71 -33.81
C LEU A 423 3.36 14.93 -34.25
N ALA A 424 2.05 14.94 -33.98
CA ALA A 424 1.19 16.09 -34.27
C ALA A 424 1.65 17.36 -33.51
N ALA A 425 1.99 17.23 -32.24
CA ALA A 425 2.53 18.35 -31.45
C ALA A 425 3.88 18.85 -32.02
N GLY A 426 4.74 17.95 -32.50
CA GLY A 426 5.97 18.29 -33.21
C GLY A 426 5.71 19.13 -34.48
N LEU A 427 4.69 18.78 -35.27
CA LEU A 427 4.29 19.55 -36.45
C LEU A 427 3.77 20.95 -36.08
N VAL A 428 2.96 21.06 -35.02
CA VAL A 428 2.50 22.37 -34.52
C VAL A 428 3.67 23.22 -34.04
N LYS A 429 4.65 22.61 -33.36
CA LYS A 429 5.86 23.32 -32.92
C LYS A 429 6.68 23.83 -34.10
N ALA A 430 6.77 23.05 -35.18
CA ALA A 430 7.47 23.46 -36.41
C ALA A 430 6.70 24.52 -37.20
N ASN A 431 5.36 24.47 -37.18
CA ASN A 431 4.49 25.44 -37.83
C ASN A 431 3.24 25.72 -36.99
N GLY A 432 3.27 26.82 -36.23
CA GLY A 432 2.20 27.21 -35.31
C GLY A 432 0.84 27.42 -35.99
N ALA A 433 0.80 27.65 -37.31
CA ALA A 433 -0.46 27.76 -38.06
C ALA A 433 -1.27 26.45 -38.08
N LEU A 434 -0.63 25.31 -37.79
CA LEU A 434 -1.28 24.00 -37.73
C LEU A 434 -1.97 23.72 -36.40
N ALA A 435 -1.83 24.58 -35.38
CA ALA A 435 -2.41 24.35 -34.05
C ALA A 435 -3.93 24.02 -34.08
N PRO A 436 -4.78 24.69 -34.89
CA PRO A 436 -6.20 24.35 -34.97
C PRO A 436 -6.48 22.94 -35.52
N LEU A 437 -5.54 22.36 -36.27
CA LEU A 437 -5.67 21.05 -36.88
C LEU A 437 -5.11 19.93 -35.99
N GLN A 438 -4.50 20.23 -34.84
CA GLN A 438 -3.80 19.23 -34.03
C GLN A 438 -4.64 17.99 -33.68
N PRO A 439 -5.90 18.10 -33.21
CA PRO A 439 -6.72 16.91 -32.94
C PRO A 439 -6.97 16.05 -34.19
N ALA A 440 -7.22 16.69 -35.34
CA ALA A 440 -7.43 16.00 -36.60
C ALA A 440 -6.14 15.36 -37.14
N MET A 441 -5.00 16.03 -36.98
CA MET A 441 -3.69 15.47 -37.32
C MET A 441 -3.38 14.23 -36.47
N THR A 442 -3.64 14.27 -35.16
CA THR A 442 -3.49 13.10 -34.28
C THR A 442 -4.34 11.93 -34.77
N ALA A 443 -5.63 12.15 -35.08
CA ALA A 443 -6.52 11.10 -35.59
C ALA A 443 -6.06 10.51 -36.94
N ALA A 444 -5.60 11.38 -37.85
CA ALA A 444 -5.04 10.96 -39.13
C ALA A 444 -3.75 10.13 -38.95
N LEU A 445 -2.85 10.58 -38.08
CA LEU A 445 -1.62 9.86 -37.72
C LEU A 445 -1.91 8.51 -37.06
N VAL A 446 -2.91 8.40 -36.18
CA VAL A 446 -3.33 7.08 -35.64
C VAL A 446 -3.72 6.13 -36.76
N THR A 447 -4.51 6.60 -37.73
CA THR A 447 -4.92 5.81 -38.89
C THR A 447 -3.72 5.37 -39.71
N ASP A 448 -2.82 6.30 -40.01
CA ASP A 448 -1.63 6.06 -40.82
C ASP A 448 -0.65 5.08 -40.14
N LEU A 449 -0.39 5.26 -38.84
CA LEU A 449 0.52 4.40 -38.07
C LEU A 449 -0.06 2.99 -37.87
N THR A 450 -1.37 2.88 -37.62
CA THR A 450 -2.06 1.59 -37.54
C THR A 450 -1.94 0.83 -38.85
N THR A 451 -2.20 1.52 -39.97
CA THR A 451 -2.07 0.95 -41.32
C THR A 451 -0.63 0.52 -41.59
N ALA A 452 0.35 1.38 -41.28
CA ALA A 452 1.75 1.07 -41.52
C ALA A 452 2.28 -0.11 -40.69
N LYS A 453 1.81 -0.24 -39.44
CA LYS A 453 2.08 -1.43 -38.60
C LYS A 453 1.51 -2.68 -39.25
N GLY A 454 0.25 -2.64 -39.67
CA GLY A 454 -0.44 -3.78 -40.30
C GLY A 454 0.18 -4.23 -41.62
N ASP A 455 0.59 -3.27 -42.45
CA ASP A 455 1.16 -3.52 -43.78
C ASP A 455 2.68 -3.83 -43.73
N GLY A 456 3.30 -3.76 -42.55
CA GLY A 456 4.75 -3.92 -42.40
C GLY A 456 5.57 -2.81 -43.08
N THR A 457 4.97 -1.65 -43.33
CA THR A 457 5.62 -0.51 -43.99
C THR A 457 6.26 0.47 -43.00
N TYR A 458 6.15 0.20 -41.70
CA TYR A 458 6.90 0.90 -40.66
C TYR A 458 8.41 0.60 -40.77
N PRO A 459 9.33 1.59 -40.69
CA PRO A 459 9.17 3.00 -40.28
C PRO A 459 9.11 3.99 -41.46
N THR A 460 8.60 3.59 -42.63
CA THR A 460 8.39 4.49 -43.77
C THR A 460 6.90 4.57 -44.16
N PRO A 461 5.99 5.03 -43.27
CA PRO A 461 4.58 5.17 -43.61
C PRO A 461 4.38 6.14 -44.78
N ALA A 462 3.35 5.90 -45.59
CA ALA A 462 2.94 6.83 -46.63
C ALA A 462 2.18 8.07 -46.10
N TYR A 463 1.72 8.01 -44.84
CA TYR A 463 0.91 9.03 -44.16
C TYR A 463 -0.27 9.56 -45.00
N ALA A 464 -1.02 8.65 -45.62
CA ALA A 464 -2.05 8.99 -46.59
C ALA A 464 -3.15 9.88 -45.98
N ALA A 465 -3.60 9.58 -44.76
CA ALA A 465 -4.63 10.35 -44.08
C ALA A 465 -4.11 11.74 -43.68
N LEU A 466 -2.92 11.83 -43.07
CA LEU A 466 -2.35 13.12 -42.67
C LEU A 466 -2.05 14.01 -43.88
N LYS A 467 -1.49 13.43 -44.95
CA LYS A 467 -1.21 14.13 -46.21
C LYS A 467 -2.47 14.74 -46.81
N ALA A 468 -3.56 13.96 -46.89
CA ALA A 468 -4.84 14.43 -47.39
C ALA A 468 -5.42 15.56 -46.51
N LEU A 469 -5.34 15.42 -45.18
CA LEU A 469 -5.80 16.43 -44.23
C LEU A 469 -5.07 17.77 -44.42
N LEU A 470 -3.74 17.74 -44.48
CA LEU A 470 -2.91 18.94 -44.61
C LEU A 470 -3.05 19.61 -45.99
N GLN A 471 -3.22 18.81 -47.05
CA GLN A 471 -3.51 19.35 -48.37
C GLN A 471 -4.84 20.10 -48.38
N ALA A 472 -5.89 19.51 -47.80
CA ALA A 472 -7.23 20.09 -47.81
C ALA A 472 -7.36 21.34 -46.91
N ASN A 473 -6.69 21.35 -45.75
CA ASN A 473 -6.96 22.36 -44.72
C ASN A 473 -5.80 23.33 -44.46
N ALA A 474 -4.57 22.99 -44.86
CA ALA A 474 -3.39 23.84 -44.71
C ALA A 474 -2.76 24.22 -46.06
N GLY A 475 -3.31 23.75 -47.18
CA GLY A 475 -2.82 24.05 -48.53
C GLY A 475 -1.43 23.47 -48.82
N ILE A 476 -0.97 22.47 -48.06
CA ILE A 476 0.34 21.84 -48.21
C ILE A 476 0.26 20.80 -49.35
N PRO A 477 0.91 21.02 -50.51
CA PRO A 477 0.85 20.05 -51.62
C PRO A 477 1.49 18.72 -51.23
N GLY A 478 1.00 17.61 -51.80
CA GLY A 478 1.54 16.27 -51.52
C GLY A 478 3.04 16.15 -51.77
N ALA A 479 3.57 16.73 -52.85
CA ALA A 479 5.01 16.74 -53.14
C ALA A 479 5.82 17.49 -52.06
N THR A 480 5.27 18.56 -51.49
CA THR A 480 5.90 19.29 -50.37
C THR A 480 5.86 18.47 -49.09
N PHE A 481 4.75 17.77 -48.82
CA PHE A 481 4.66 16.84 -47.70
C PHE A 481 5.74 15.75 -47.80
N ASP A 482 5.84 15.11 -48.96
CA ASP A 482 6.78 14.01 -49.21
C ASP A 482 8.24 14.45 -49.08
N ALA A 483 8.56 15.66 -49.55
CA ALA A 483 9.92 16.19 -49.51
C ALA A 483 10.33 16.75 -48.13
N ALA A 484 9.41 17.36 -47.38
CA ALA A 484 9.75 18.16 -46.20
C ALA A 484 9.17 17.66 -44.88
N ILE A 485 8.01 16.99 -44.88
CA ILE A 485 7.31 16.57 -43.66
C ILE A 485 7.53 15.09 -43.39
N GLN A 486 7.34 14.23 -44.39
CA GLN A 486 7.47 12.78 -44.23
C GLN A 486 8.84 12.35 -43.69
N PRO A 487 9.99 12.89 -44.16
CA PRO A 487 11.29 12.48 -43.62
C PRO A 487 11.46 12.86 -42.14
N VAL A 488 10.91 14.01 -41.72
CA VAL A 488 10.95 14.46 -40.32
C VAL A 488 10.09 13.56 -39.44
N LEU A 489 8.90 13.16 -39.91
CA LEU A 489 8.05 12.21 -39.20
C LEU A 489 8.72 10.84 -39.07
N ASN A 490 9.28 10.30 -40.16
CA ASN A 490 10.00 9.02 -40.15
C ASN A 490 11.18 9.04 -39.17
N ALA A 491 11.94 10.13 -39.13
CA ALA A 491 13.08 10.28 -38.22
C ALA A 491 12.67 10.33 -36.74
N ALA A 492 11.41 10.68 -36.44
CA ALA A 492 10.87 10.74 -35.09
C ALA A 492 10.11 9.46 -34.67
N LEU A 493 10.01 8.46 -35.54
CA LEU A 493 9.32 7.21 -35.25
C LEU A 493 10.12 6.34 -34.25
N PRO A 494 9.49 5.82 -33.19
CA PRO A 494 10.15 4.92 -32.24
C PRO A 494 10.21 3.48 -32.76
N SER A 495 10.43 2.48 -31.90
CA SER A 495 10.22 1.07 -32.27
C SER A 495 8.74 0.81 -32.59
N VAL A 496 8.48 -0.04 -33.61
CA VAL A 496 7.11 -0.46 -33.98
C VAL A 496 6.38 -1.16 -32.84
N ALA A 497 7.14 -1.77 -31.91
CA ALA A 497 6.58 -2.41 -30.73
C ALA A 497 5.71 -1.44 -29.92
N LEU A 498 6.13 -0.16 -29.82
CA LEU A 498 5.42 0.87 -29.06
C LEU A 498 4.07 1.28 -29.68
N LEU A 499 3.75 0.84 -30.90
CA LEU A 499 2.43 1.02 -31.51
C LEU A 499 1.43 -0.03 -31.01
N ASP A 500 1.31 -0.18 -29.69
CA ASP A 500 0.41 -1.12 -29.03
C ASP A 500 -0.26 -0.50 -27.79
N LYS A 501 -1.18 -1.25 -27.18
CA LYS A 501 -1.78 -0.89 -25.89
C LYS A 501 -1.03 -1.58 -24.76
N TYR A 502 -0.72 -0.81 -23.73
CA TYR A 502 0.08 -1.28 -22.61
C TYR A 502 -0.65 -1.10 -21.29
N ILE A 503 -0.46 -2.05 -20.39
CA ILE A 503 -0.72 -1.91 -18.96
C ILE A 503 0.55 -1.35 -18.32
N LEU A 504 0.43 -0.26 -17.55
CA LEU A 504 1.60 0.41 -16.99
C LEU A 504 2.21 -0.36 -15.81
N ASN A 505 1.36 -0.91 -14.95
CA ASN A 505 1.76 -1.71 -13.80
C ASN A 505 0.83 -2.93 -13.68
N ALA A 506 1.38 -4.12 -13.95
CA ALA A 506 0.75 -5.43 -13.86
C ALA A 506 1.15 -6.17 -12.57
N ASP A 507 1.90 -5.55 -11.65
CA ASP A 507 1.97 -6.00 -10.27
C ASP A 507 0.64 -5.78 -9.53
N GLN A 508 -0.11 -4.75 -9.94
CA GLN A 508 -1.43 -4.44 -9.41
C GLN A 508 -2.54 -5.35 -9.98
N TRP A 509 -3.80 -5.10 -9.59
CA TRP A 509 -4.97 -5.84 -10.12
C TRP A 509 -5.15 -5.77 -11.64
N ASP A 510 -4.44 -4.88 -12.33
CA ASP A 510 -4.38 -4.88 -13.79
C ASP A 510 -3.65 -6.08 -14.39
N GLY A 511 -2.73 -6.70 -13.65
CA GLY A 511 -2.09 -7.96 -14.01
C GLY A 511 -2.98 -9.18 -13.81
N TYR A 512 -4.00 -9.07 -12.96
CA TYR A 512 -4.86 -10.18 -12.48
C TYR A 512 -6.33 -9.89 -12.79
N ASN A 513 -6.57 -9.51 -14.04
CA ASN A 513 -7.85 -9.00 -14.54
C ASN A 513 -8.99 -10.03 -14.42
N ALA A 514 -8.70 -11.32 -14.58
CA ALA A 514 -9.68 -12.40 -14.43
C ALA A 514 -10.24 -12.46 -13.00
N GLU A 515 -9.38 -12.37 -11.98
CA GLU A 515 -9.85 -12.34 -10.60
C GLU A 515 -10.56 -11.03 -10.28
N ARG A 516 -10.04 -9.87 -10.72
CA ARG A 516 -10.73 -8.58 -10.53
C ARG A 516 -12.16 -8.63 -11.07
N LYS A 517 -12.34 -9.12 -12.30
CA LYS A 517 -13.67 -9.29 -12.92
C LYS A 517 -14.57 -10.22 -12.11
N ALA A 518 -14.03 -11.32 -11.58
CA ALA A 518 -14.80 -12.26 -10.76
C ALA A 518 -15.28 -11.61 -9.45
N LEU A 519 -14.46 -10.80 -8.79
CA LEU A 519 -14.84 -10.05 -7.59
C LEU A 519 -15.93 -9.01 -7.89
N MET A 520 -15.77 -8.25 -8.99
CA MET A 520 -16.77 -7.25 -9.40
C MET A 520 -18.09 -7.91 -9.81
N ALA A 521 -18.03 -9.03 -10.53
CA ALA A 521 -19.21 -9.83 -10.88
C ALA A 521 -19.91 -10.36 -9.63
N PHE A 522 -19.16 -10.80 -8.61
CA PHE A 522 -19.72 -11.21 -7.32
C PHE A 522 -20.49 -10.06 -6.67
N LEU A 523 -19.89 -8.88 -6.50
CA LEU A 523 -20.56 -7.71 -5.92
C LEU A 523 -21.86 -7.37 -6.65
N LYS A 524 -21.84 -7.34 -7.99
CA LYS A 524 -23.04 -7.11 -8.81
C LYS A 524 -24.10 -8.18 -8.57
N SER A 525 -23.72 -9.46 -8.60
CA SER A 525 -24.65 -10.59 -8.41
C SER A 525 -25.33 -10.58 -7.03
N GLN A 526 -24.64 -10.06 -6.02
CA GLN A 526 -25.12 -9.95 -4.65
C GLN A 526 -25.79 -8.59 -4.36
N ASN A 527 -25.91 -7.71 -5.36
CA ASN A 527 -26.42 -6.34 -5.21
C ASN A 527 -25.68 -5.51 -4.14
N ILE A 528 -24.36 -5.69 -4.03
CA ILE A 528 -23.51 -4.97 -3.09
C ILE A 528 -22.90 -3.75 -3.80
N ALA A 529 -23.45 -2.56 -3.54
CA ALA A 529 -23.04 -1.32 -4.20
C ALA A 529 -22.31 -0.32 -3.28
N ASN A 530 -22.13 -0.66 -2.00
CA ASN A 530 -21.60 0.24 -0.97
C ASN A 530 -20.13 -0.05 -0.59
N VAL A 531 -19.31 -0.40 -1.59
CA VAL A 531 -17.91 -0.79 -1.40
C VAL A 531 -16.96 0.36 -1.78
N VAL A 532 -15.99 0.65 -0.91
CA VAL A 532 -14.90 1.58 -1.18
C VAL A 532 -13.57 0.95 -0.76
N ALA A 533 -12.63 0.81 -1.69
CA ALA A 533 -11.26 0.39 -1.39
C ALA A 533 -10.42 1.56 -0.86
N LEU A 534 -9.51 1.22 0.06
CA LEU A 534 -8.47 2.06 0.62
C LEU A 534 -7.14 1.45 0.21
N THR A 535 -6.37 2.16 -0.62
CA THR A 535 -5.25 1.58 -1.36
C THR A 535 -3.96 2.36 -1.21
N GLY A 536 -2.82 1.65 -1.22
CA GLY A 536 -1.47 2.21 -1.15
C GLY A 536 -0.63 1.91 -2.40
N ASP A 537 0.59 1.40 -2.18
CA ASP A 537 1.59 0.93 -3.17
C ASP A 537 2.12 2.00 -4.14
N ILE A 538 1.27 2.53 -5.03
CA ILE A 538 1.71 3.18 -6.27
C ILE A 538 2.37 4.56 -6.10
N HIS A 539 2.47 5.08 -4.86
CA HIS A 539 3.02 6.39 -4.53
C HIS A 539 2.36 7.58 -5.29
N ALA A 540 1.03 7.54 -5.43
CA ALA A 540 0.24 8.62 -6.02
C ALA A 540 -1.13 8.74 -5.36
N PHE A 541 -1.77 9.91 -5.48
CA PHE A 541 -3.19 10.04 -5.13
C PHE A 541 -4.07 9.76 -6.34
N PHE A 542 -4.88 8.70 -6.29
CA PHE A 542 -5.91 8.40 -7.27
C PHE A 542 -7.29 8.26 -6.63
N ALA A 543 -8.33 8.59 -7.38
CA ALA A 543 -9.69 8.22 -7.03
C ALA A 543 -10.52 7.95 -8.28
N GLY A 544 -11.30 6.88 -8.28
CA GLY A 544 -12.20 6.57 -9.38
C GLY A 544 -13.11 5.38 -9.11
N PRO A 545 -14.15 5.18 -9.95
CA PRO A 545 -14.89 3.92 -9.98
C PRO A 545 -14.04 2.75 -10.50
N VAL A 546 -14.19 1.60 -9.84
CA VAL A 546 -13.76 0.30 -10.35
C VAL A 546 -14.86 -0.24 -11.26
N MET A 547 -14.48 -0.60 -12.48
CA MET A 547 -15.42 -1.12 -13.49
C MET A 547 -15.59 -2.63 -13.37
N ASP A 548 -16.76 -3.14 -13.77
CA ASP A 548 -16.99 -4.57 -13.89
C ASP A 548 -16.05 -5.24 -14.89
N ASP A 549 -15.85 -4.59 -16.01
CA ASP A 549 -14.87 -4.93 -17.03
C ASP A 549 -14.40 -3.66 -17.75
N TYR A 550 -13.15 -3.24 -17.48
CA TYR A 550 -12.52 -2.11 -18.15
C TYR A 550 -12.38 -2.28 -19.68
N ASP A 551 -12.44 -3.51 -20.16
CA ASP A 551 -12.25 -3.87 -21.57
C ASP A 551 -13.59 -4.04 -22.31
N ALA A 552 -14.73 -3.92 -21.61
CA ALA A 552 -16.04 -3.94 -22.23
C ALA A 552 -16.28 -2.70 -23.10
N ALA A 553 -17.19 -2.81 -24.08
CA ALA A 553 -17.59 -1.68 -24.91
C ALA A 553 -18.21 -0.53 -24.10
N THR A 554 -18.91 -0.88 -23.01
CA THR A 554 -19.50 0.06 -22.06
C THR A 554 -19.21 -0.43 -20.63
N PRO A 555 -18.04 -0.10 -20.06
CA PRO A 555 -17.70 -0.47 -18.69
C PRO A 555 -18.68 0.12 -17.68
N VAL A 556 -19.10 -0.67 -16.69
CA VAL A 556 -20.07 -0.25 -15.66
C VAL A 556 -19.39 -0.15 -14.29
N PRO A 557 -19.48 1.00 -13.60
CA PRO A 557 -18.97 1.15 -12.23
C PRO A 557 -19.61 0.17 -11.24
N VAL A 558 -18.80 -0.42 -10.36
CA VAL A 558 -19.24 -1.40 -9.33
C VAL A 558 -18.92 -0.95 -7.91
N MET A 559 -17.73 -0.37 -7.72
CA MET A 559 -17.26 0.17 -6.44
C MET A 559 -16.35 1.37 -6.67
N VAL A 560 -15.80 1.97 -5.61
CA VAL A 560 -14.79 3.04 -5.71
C VAL A 560 -13.47 2.55 -5.15
N ASP A 561 -12.36 2.98 -5.74
CA ASP A 561 -11.02 2.84 -5.17
C ASP A 561 -10.43 4.22 -4.87
N LEU A 562 -9.89 4.38 -3.66
CA LEU A 562 -9.23 5.57 -3.15
C LEU A 562 -7.78 5.23 -2.82
N VAL A 563 -6.85 5.75 -3.62
CA VAL A 563 -5.42 5.45 -3.52
C VAL A 563 -4.71 6.61 -2.84
N THR A 564 -3.99 6.33 -1.74
CA THR A 564 -3.15 7.31 -1.06
C THR A 564 -1.72 7.26 -1.59
N ALA A 565 -1.08 8.43 -1.71
CA ALA A 565 0.34 8.50 -1.98
C ALA A 565 1.14 7.92 -0.80
N GLY A 566 2.40 7.56 -1.05
CA GLY A 566 3.33 7.21 0.01
C GLY A 566 3.58 8.40 0.92
N LEU A 567 3.69 8.16 2.23
CA LEU A 567 3.97 9.22 3.19
C LEU A 567 5.30 9.91 2.87
N SER A 568 6.29 9.15 2.44
CA SER A 568 7.63 9.66 2.16
C SER A 568 8.36 8.97 1.02
N SER A 569 7.89 7.82 0.54
CA SER A 569 8.49 7.15 -0.63
C SER A 569 8.38 8.00 -1.91
N ASN A 570 9.30 7.79 -2.87
CA ASN A 570 9.37 8.61 -4.08
C ASN A 570 8.07 8.56 -4.91
N SER A 571 7.67 9.69 -5.50
CA SER A 571 6.38 9.78 -6.19
C SER A 571 6.33 8.91 -7.46
N PHE A 572 5.14 8.44 -7.85
CA PHE A 572 4.96 7.65 -9.07
C PHE A 572 5.56 8.31 -10.32
N GLN A 573 5.42 9.64 -10.41
CA GLN A 573 5.98 10.43 -11.51
C GLN A 573 7.51 10.34 -11.57
N SER A 574 8.17 10.28 -10.42
CA SER A 574 9.63 10.26 -10.36
C SER A 574 10.22 8.98 -10.97
N TYR A 575 9.53 7.84 -10.84
CA TYR A 575 9.94 6.59 -11.46
C TYR A 575 9.90 6.67 -12.99
N PHE A 576 8.76 7.12 -13.55
CA PHE A 576 8.64 7.29 -15.01
C PHE A 576 9.57 8.37 -15.54
N ARG A 577 9.81 9.43 -14.76
CA ARG A 577 10.77 10.47 -15.12
C ARG A 577 12.20 9.91 -15.19
N SER A 578 12.61 9.13 -14.19
CA SER A 578 13.93 8.47 -14.19
C SER A 578 14.15 7.65 -15.46
N VAL A 579 13.13 6.89 -15.89
CA VAL A 579 13.18 6.08 -17.12
C VAL A 579 13.37 6.96 -18.37
N VAL A 580 12.52 7.97 -18.59
CA VAL A 580 12.62 8.81 -19.80
C VAL A 580 13.88 9.69 -19.82
N ASP A 581 14.45 10.00 -18.65
CA ASP A 581 15.67 10.79 -18.53
C ASP A 581 16.94 9.94 -18.74
N SER A 582 16.90 8.66 -18.38
CA SER A 582 18.09 7.78 -18.34
C SER A 582 18.16 6.79 -19.50
N ASP A 583 17.02 6.40 -20.09
CA ASP A 583 16.96 5.46 -21.20
C ASP A 583 16.74 6.19 -22.55
N PRO A 584 17.74 6.19 -23.46
CA PRO A 584 17.62 6.80 -24.78
C PRO A 584 16.43 6.28 -25.61
N ALA A 585 15.98 5.04 -25.38
CA ALA A 585 14.85 4.46 -26.09
C ALA A 585 13.51 5.14 -25.75
N PHE A 586 13.40 5.73 -24.55
CA PHE A 586 12.18 6.38 -24.06
C PHE A 586 12.27 7.90 -23.97
N GLN A 587 13.43 8.50 -24.29
CA GLN A 587 13.64 9.95 -24.20
C GLN A 587 12.60 10.76 -24.99
N ALA A 588 12.19 10.27 -26.18
CA ALA A 588 11.16 10.94 -26.99
C ALA A 588 9.75 10.93 -26.34
N ALA A 589 9.52 10.06 -25.36
CA ALA A 589 8.28 9.98 -24.61
C ALA A 589 8.24 10.94 -23.40
N ALA A 590 9.33 11.66 -23.10
CA ALA A 590 9.38 12.60 -21.97
C ALA A 590 8.18 13.55 -21.89
N PRO A 591 7.66 14.15 -22.99
CA PRO A 591 6.48 15.02 -22.94
C PRO A 591 5.19 14.36 -22.41
N LEU A 592 5.12 13.02 -22.39
CA LEU A 592 4.00 12.28 -21.77
C LEU A 592 4.11 12.24 -20.24
N ILE A 593 5.29 12.49 -19.69
CA ILE A 593 5.58 12.45 -18.24
C ILE A 593 5.77 13.86 -17.69
N TYR A 594 6.57 14.69 -18.36
CA TYR A 594 6.77 16.08 -18.01
C TYR A 594 7.18 16.94 -19.22
N THR A 595 7.01 18.25 -19.10
CA THR A 595 7.58 19.22 -20.05
C THR A 595 8.40 20.28 -19.32
N THR A 596 9.39 20.86 -19.99
CA THR A 596 10.16 21.99 -19.48
C THR A 596 9.96 23.21 -20.39
N ASP A 597 9.57 24.35 -19.82
CA ASP A 597 9.42 25.59 -20.57
C ASP A 597 10.78 26.27 -20.84
N GLY A 598 10.76 27.37 -21.60
CA GLY A 598 11.98 28.12 -21.94
C GLY A 598 12.67 28.80 -20.74
N ALA A 599 12.01 28.86 -19.58
CA ALA A 599 12.56 29.37 -18.32
C ALA A 599 13.10 28.25 -17.40
N GLY A 600 12.94 26.98 -17.80
CA GLY A 600 13.38 25.82 -17.02
C GLY A 600 12.31 25.26 -16.07
N THR A 601 11.08 25.77 -16.10
CA THR A 601 9.98 25.29 -15.25
C THR A 601 9.53 23.92 -15.72
N VAL A 602 9.57 22.92 -14.82
CA VAL A 602 9.05 21.57 -15.09
C VAL A 602 7.56 21.51 -14.77
N THR A 603 6.77 21.03 -15.73
CA THR A 603 5.34 20.75 -15.57
C THR A 603 5.09 19.25 -15.64
N ASN A 604 4.40 18.68 -14.66
CA ASN A 604 3.98 17.28 -14.69
C ASN A 604 2.83 17.09 -15.69
N THR A 605 3.10 16.44 -16.83
CA THR A 605 2.09 16.10 -17.85
C THR A 605 1.54 14.69 -17.67
N PHE A 606 2.13 13.87 -16.79
CA PHE A 606 1.73 12.48 -16.56
C PHE A 606 0.29 12.37 -16.06
N ASN A 607 -0.18 13.32 -15.24
CA ASN A 607 -1.59 13.37 -14.82
C ASN A 607 -2.55 13.44 -16.01
N THR A 608 -2.24 14.28 -17.00
CA THR A 608 -3.04 14.44 -18.22
C THR A 608 -2.92 13.21 -19.12
N THR A 609 -1.73 12.62 -19.23
CA THR A 609 -1.53 11.38 -19.97
C THR A 609 -2.40 10.25 -19.40
N LEU A 610 -2.35 10.01 -18.09
CA LEU A 610 -3.17 8.98 -17.46
C LEU A 610 -4.67 9.23 -17.66
N THR A 611 -5.16 10.45 -17.41
CA THR A 611 -6.59 10.76 -17.55
C THR A 611 -7.08 10.67 -19.00
N THR A 612 -6.21 10.90 -19.99
CA THR A 612 -6.54 10.75 -21.42
C THR A 612 -6.85 9.31 -21.79
N PHE A 613 -6.10 8.35 -21.26
CA PHE A 613 -6.25 6.92 -21.58
C PHE A 613 -7.12 6.14 -20.58
N ASN A 614 -7.42 6.74 -19.44
CA ASN A 614 -8.11 6.12 -18.31
C ASN A 614 -9.22 7.05 -17.78
N PRO A 615 -10.35 7.20 -18.51
CA PRO A 615 -11.40 8.17 -18.18
C PRO A 615 -12.14 7.89 -16.85
N TRP A 616 -11.90 6.72 -16.25
CA TRP A 616 -12.36 6.35 -14.91
C TRP A 616 -11.51 6.92 -13.78
N LEU A 617 -10.27 7.35 -14.03
CA LEU A 617 -9.49 8.09 -13.05
C LEU A 617 -10.07 9.51 -12.92
N LYS A 618 -10.86 9.76 -11.88
CA LYS A 618 -11.55 11.04 -11.64
C LYS A 618 -10.67 12.06 -10.96
N TYR A 619 -9.74 11.60 -10.12
CA TYR A 619 -8.67 12.41 -9.56
C TYR A 619 -7.34 11.70 -9.76
N VAL A 620 -6.31 12.45 -10.19
CA VAL A 620 -4.97 11.96 -10.45
C VAL A 620 -3.95 12.98 -9.96
N ASN A 621 -3.05 12.55 -9.09
CA ASN A 621 -1.84 13.28 -8.73
C ASN A 621 -0.67 12.32 -8.57
N THR A 622 0.10 12.16 -9.64
CA THR A 622 1.26 11.25 -9.74
C THR A 622 2.51 11.79 -9.07
N ASP A 623 2.55 13.09 -8.77
CA ASP A 623 3.67 13.74 -8.11
C ASP A 623 3.26 14.17 -6.71
N ALA A 624 3.10 13.18 -5.82
CA ALA A 624 2.66 13.41 -4.46
C ALA A 624 3.39 12.50 -3.47
N GLN A 625 3.63 13.06 -2.29
CA GLN A 625 3.91 12.36 -1.05
C GLN A 625 2.91 12.88 -0.01
N GLY A 626 2.39 12.02 0.85
CA GLY A 626 1.47 12.45 1.90
C GLY A 626 0.52 11.37 2.41
N TYR A 627 -0.67 11.79 2.82
CA TYR A 627 -1.62 10.90 3.49
C TYR A 627 -3.07 11.23 3.16
N ALA A 628 -3.98 10.33 3.52
CA ALA A 628 -5.41 10.52 3.38
C ALA A 628 -6.13 10.53 4.74
N VAL A 629 -7.13 11.40 4.89
CA VAL A 629 -8.06 11.39 6.02
C VAL A 629 -9.48 11.21 5.51
N VAL A 630 -10.16 10.18 6.02
CA VAL A 630 -11.53 9.82 5.66
C VAL A 630 -12.48 10.20 6.78
N THR A 631 -13.58 10.85 6.42
CA THR A 631 -14.75 11.05 7.28
C THR A 631 -15.95 10.37 6.63
N LEU A 632 -16.53 9.43 7.36
CA LEU A 632 -17.63 8.58 6.91
C LEU A 632 -18.90 8.89 7.70
N THR A 633 -20.02 9.08 7.01
CA THR A 633 -21.36 9.20 7.60
C THR A 633 -22.30 8.21 6.92
N ALA A 634 -23.55 8.10 7.38
CA ALA A 634 -24.51 7.19 6.77
C ALA A 634 -24.82 7.49 5.28
N THR A 635 -24.54 8.70 4.80
CA THR A 635 -24.89 9.10 3.42
C THR A 635 -23.69 9.41 2.56
N LYS A 636 -22.49 9.60 3.14
CA LYS A 636 -21.32 10.08 2.42
C LYS A 636 -20.01 9.61 3.03
N LEU A 637 -19.06 9.26 2.17
CA LEU A 637 -17.64 9.18 2.48
C LEU A 637 -16.96 10.42 1.88
N SER A 638 -16.21 11.16 2.69
CA SER A 638 -15.34 12.25 2.25
C SER A 638 -13.89 11.88 2.54
N CYS A 639 -13.05 11.86 1.51
CA CYS A 639 -11.62 11.59 1.62
C CYS A 639 -10.84 12.85 1.26
N SER A 640 -10.00 13.31 2.17
CA SER A 640 -9.08 14.43 1.94
C SER A 640 -7.67 13.88 1.74
N PHE A 641 -7.11 14.12 0.56
CA PHE A 641 -5.72 13.82 0.22
C PHE A 641 -4.86 15.03 0.56
N HIS A 642 -3.89 14.86 1.45
CA HIS A 642 -2.98 15.90 1.93
C HIS A 642 -1.62 15.70 1.28
N LYS A 643 -1.30 16.47 0.24
CA LYS A 643 0.03 16.48 -0.37
C LYS A 643 0.97 17.27 0.54
N LEU A 644 2.09 16.68 0.91
CA LEU A 644 3.13 17.31 1.70
C LEU A 644 4.06 18.17 0.83
N LYS A 645 4.55 19.25 1.43
CA LYS A 645 5.67 20.04 0.89
C LYS A 645 6.92 19.15 0.85
N PRO A 646 7.88 19.43 -0.05
CA PRO A 646 9.18 18.75 -0.04
C PRO A 646 10.05 19.19 1.15
N LEU A 647 11.14 18.47 1.40
CA LEU A 647 12.20 18.94 2.31
C LEU A 647 12.74 20.33 1.95
N VAL A 648 13.14 21.05 3.00
CA VAL A 648 13.86 22.32 2.92
C VAL A 648 15.20 22.14 3.64
N ASP A 649 16.31 22.29 2.90
CA ASP A 649 17.68 22.24 3.44
C ASP A 649 18.00 21.03 4.33
N GLY A 650 17.46 19.84 3.97
CA GLY A 650 17.68 18.59 4.71
C GLY A 650 16.85 18.46 5.99
N ALA A 651 15.94 19.39 6.25
CA ALA A 651 14.95 19.33 7.31
C ALA A 651 13.53 19.16 6.76
N ALA A 652 12.64 18.64 7.61
CA ALA A 652 11.21 18.68 7.36
C ALA A 652 10.73 20.15 7.25
N PRO A 653 9.73 20.45 6.40
CA PRO A 653 9.13 21.77 6.30
C PRO A 653 8.44 22.16 7.61
N ALA A 654 8.35 23.46 7.88
CA ALA A 654 7.60 23.97 9.02
C ALA A 654 6.11 23.61 8.89
N GLN A 655 5.47 23.35 10.04
CA GLN A 655 4.03 23.08 10.10
C GLN A 655 3.20 24.30 9.66
N PRO A 656 2.08 24.11 8.92
CA PRO A 656 1.62 22.84 8.35
C PRO A 656 2.58 22.36 7.24
N ALA A 657 2.99 21.10 7.32
CA ALA A 657 3.77 20.41 6.31
C ALA A 657 2.96 20.14 5.03
N THR A 658 1.63 20.10 5.13
CA THR A 658 0.71 20.00 4.00
C THR A 658 0.84 21.21 3.06
N GLU A 659 1.12 20.93 1.79
CA GLU A 659 1.18 21.89 0.67
C GLU A 659 -0.23 22.17 0.15
N SER A 660 -1.01 21.12 -0.10
CA SER A 660 -2.35 21.23 -0.66
C SER A 660 -3.24 20.08 -0.21
N VAL A 661 -4.55 20.36 -0.19
CA VAL A 661 -5.57 19.37 0.13
C VAL A 661 -6.52 19.24 -1.05
N LYS A 662 -6.78 18.01 -1.48
CA LYS A 662 -7.85 17.71 -2.44
C LYS A 662 -8.87 16.77 -1.80
N VAL A 663 -10.14 17.16 -1.85
CA VAL A 663 -11.24 16.36 -1.31
C VAL A 663 -11.96 15.65 -2.44
N VAL A 664 -12.25 14.38 -2.22
CA VAL A 664 -13.16 13.58 -3.04
C VAL A 664 -14.29 13.04 -2.18
N GLU A 665 -15.47 12.89 -2.77
CA GLU A 665 -16.66 12.42 -2.09
C GLU A 665 -17.30 11.25 -2.83
N VAL A 666 -17.83 10.30 -2.07
CA VAL A 666 -18.61 9.15 -2.54
C VAL A 666 -19.93 9.15 -1.80
N ALA A 667 -21.04 9.16 -2.53
CA ALA A 667 -22.37 9.00 -1.94
C ALA A 667 -22.63 7.52 -1.59
N ALA A 668 -23.31 7.27 -0.48
CA ALA A 668 -23.61 5.90 -0.05
C ALA A 668 -24.38 5.11 -1.13
N GLY A 669 -23.88 3.92 -1.46
CA GLY A 669 -24.47 3.03 -2.47
C GLY A 669 -24.28 3.48 -3.93
N VAL A 670 -23.50 4.54 -4.18
CA VAL A 670 -23.20 5.03 -5.53
C VAL A 670 -21.72 4.78 -5.83
N PRO A 671 -21.39 3.91 -6.80
CA PRO A 671 -20.00 3.66 -7.20
C PRO A 671 -19.47 4.78 -8.09
N ALA A 672 -19.42 6.01 -7.57
CA ALA A 672 -18.93 7.18 -8.29
C ALA A 672 -18.19 8.13 -7.35
N VAL A 673 -17.23 8.86 -7.92
CA VAL A 673 -16.41 9.84 -7.22
C VAL A 673 -16.75 11.24 -7.73
N THR A 674 -16.99 12.15 -6.79
CA THR A 674 -17.08 13.59 -7.04
C THR A 674 -15.83 14.25 -6.49
N VAL A 675 -15.13 15.02 -7.32
CA VAL A 675 -13.99 15.84 -6.90
C VAL A 675 -14.50 17.20 -6.46
N VAL A 676 -14.13 17.64 -5.26
CA VAL A 676 -14.62 18.90 -4.63
C VAL A 676 -13.60 20.02 -4.73
#